data_AF-A0A2D5Z818-F1
#
_entry.id   AF-A0A2D5Z818-F1
#
_cell.length_a   1.000
_cell.length_b   1.000
_cell.length_c   1.000
_cell.angle_alpha   90.00
_cell.angle_beta   90.00
_cell.angle_gamma   90.00
#
_symmetry.space_group_name_H-M   'P 1'
#
loop_
_entity.id
_entity.type
_entity.pdbx_description
1 polymer ?
#
loop_
_entity_poly.entity_id
_entity_poly.type
_entity_poly.pdbx_seq_one_letter_code
_entity_poly.pdbx_strand_id
1 'polypeptide(L)'
;MTRHPALIVMMGLTLAGADTVQARVLFLAHFDGPGATADFAAGSGKAASVEAYDIARAVKPGRWGTALDLTDPRRRCTFPAEGNLDPRQGTLDFWFRVDHTEEGMYHPLVGWYHEPGKKQTAFELYGKGRRFEFNLYEDGRHTNASGDGFGAQRWHHVAITWHCTGGAGRSEYNVYINGRNAIRMTGRNPLGRAGGALHVGVWDYGYGHFLRGRVDELRITSRVEHAGAFNPPKRPYAIPGTEQGLLTTRRDMLHAIGDLRVEIRALRRASEFADDKASRTAIVSHLQTIREGVTSLKSMPMGEETPDQRGEVQVALDEVADRIKEARREAAAQSRALIRRIGRFQDVTTKVDLDIDGGASAWGDYNGDGLVDLNVNGKVFRNLSGLRFKQVAEIGAGVWADFDNDGRLDAYHWAGNGLYVNRGNAESLEFARPVTMPDLPAGREISYGTNRSANWADYNGDGFADLFVTGYEGGGMAPYHDTLMLSRSAQSFAGTTVGSRANGRGVTSCDFDEDGDIDVYVSNYRLQPNRLWRNDGEASFENVAASHGATGGNGHSIGAAWGDVDNDGDFDLFVGNFAHPGQPQSRFLENRGAAADFRFADRGTCGVAWQESYGTPALADYDNDGDLDLFFTTVYGGNHPRLYRNDGDWQFRDVTEEAGLTGLGATYQAAWADYDDDGDLDLLTSARLFRNNCLRHHWLKVRLVGGNGVDRCAIGAQARVHLDGATLTRQIEAGTGEANQNDLTLHFGLGRHDDRVTVEIVWPGGRRQAVTTKVDRTIIVEIGS
;
A
#
# COMPACT_ATOMS: atom_id res chain seq x y z
N MET A 1 -50.14 -56.38 -2.32
CA MET A 1 -49.17 -57.25 -3.04
C MET A 1 -49.28 -56.87 -4.52
N THR A 2 -48.28 -56.49 -5.30
CA THR A 2 -46.82 -56.51 -5.15
C THR A 2 -46.22 -55.79 -6.38
N ARG A 3 -45.13 -55.03 -6.13
CA ARG A 3 -43.95 -54.77 -6.99
C ARG A 3 -43.99 -53.75 -8.16
N HIS A 4 -43.04 -52.80 -8.04
CA HIS A 4 -42.44 -51.88 -9.03
C HIS A 4 -41.72 -52.59 -10.19
N PRO A 5 -41.33 -51.89 -11.28
CA PRO A 5 -40.13 -50.99 -11.38
C PRO A 5 -40.50 -49.62 -12.05
N ALA A 6 -39.74 -48.53 -12.16
CA ALA A 6 -38.47 -47.98 -11.68
C ALA A 6 -38.24 -46.70 -12.54
N LEU A 7 -38.06 -45.53 -11.96
CA LEU A 7 -37.32 -44.42 -12.59
C LEU A 7 -36.69 -43.58 -11.49
N ILE A 8 -35.36 -43.60 -11.45
CA ILE A 8 -34.54 -42.81 -10.53
C ILE A 8 -34.37 -41.43 -11.17
N VAL A 9 -34.91 -40.40 -10.50
CA VAL A 9 -34.55 -39.00 -10.72
C VAL A 9 -33.82 -38.55 -9.46
N MET A 10 -32.52 -38.27 -9.59
CA MET A 10 -31.77 -37.52 -8.58
C MET A 10 -32.32 -36.09 -8.58
N MET A 11 -33.10 -35.76 -7.56
CA MET A 11 -33.55 -34.41 -7.29
C MET A 11 -32.50 -33.75 -6.39
N GLY A 12 -31.90 -32.66 -6.90
CA GLY A 12 -30.95 -31.85 -6.14
C GLY A 12 -31.59 -31.31 -4.86
N LEU A 13 -30.88 -31.46 -3.74
CA LEU A 13 -31.19 -30.74 -2.52
C LEU A 13 -30.88 -29.26 -2.76
N THR A 14 -31.91 -28.46 -3.04
CA THR A 14 -31.94 -27.05 -2.67
C THR A 14 -32.18 -26.98 -1.16
N LEU A 15 -31.10 -26.82 -0.39
CA LEU A 15 -31.20 -26.33 0.99
C LEU A 15 -31.52 -24.84 0.92
N ALA A 16 -32.81 -24.54 1.07
CA ALA A 16 -33.29 -23.19 1.32
C ALA A 16 -33.18 -22.89 2.83
N GLY A 17 -32.70 -21.69 3.15
CA GLY A 17 -33.04 -20.98 4.38
C GLY A 17 -32.11 -21.20 5.57
N ALA A 18 -31.02 -20.44 5.63
CA ALA A 18 -30.49 -19.94 6.89
C ALA A 18 -30.24 -18.43 6.71
N ASP A 19 -31.18 -17.62 7.17
CA ASP A 19 -31.04 -16.17 7.25
C ASP A 19 -29.82 -15.84 8.12
N THR A 20 -28.75 -15.37 7.49
CA THR A 20 -27.56 -14.88 8.17
C THR A 20 -27.76 -13.39 8.46
N VAL A 21 -28.17 -13.07 9.69
CA VAL A 21 -28.21 -11.68 10.19
C VAL A 21 -26.78 -11.24 10.49
N GLN A 22 -26.26 -10.32 9.68
CA GLN A 22 -24.93 -9.74 9.88
C GLN A 22 -25.03 -8.50 10.77
N ALA A 23 -24.42 -8.55 11.95
CA ALA A 23 -24.20 -7.38 12.78
C ALA A 23 -22.94 -6.62 12.32
N ARG A 24 -23.00 -5.29 12.28
CA ARG A 24 -21.79 -4.46 12.36
C ARG A 24 -21.28 -4.56 13.81
N VAL A 25 -19.99 -4.88 13.97
CA VAL A 25 -19.23 -5.02 15.22
C VAL A 25 -19.69 -6.12 16.19
N LEU A 26 -18.92 -7.22 16.24
CA LEU A 26 -18.96 -8.19 17.34
C LEU A 26 -17.67 -8.06 18.16
N PHE A 27 -17.75 -7.39 19.32
CA PHE A 27 -16.80 -7.64 20.39
C PHE A 27 -17.31 -8.86 21.18
N LEU A 28 -16.63 -9.99 21.08
CA LEU A 28 -16.78 -11.10 22.02
C LEU A 28 -15.45 -11.22 22.77
N ALA A 29 -15.31 -10.48 23.87
CA ALA A 29 -14.20 -10.71 24.78
C ALA A 29 -14.51 -11.96 25.61
N HIS A 30 -14.05 -13.12 25.15
CA HIS A 30 -13.94 -14.32 25.96
C HIS A 30 -12.46 -14.70 26.04
N PHE A 31 -11.85 -14.59 27.23
CA PHE A 31 -10.60 -15.29 27.54
C PHE A 31 -10.86 -16.27 28.66
N ASP A 32 -10.78 -17.54 28.33
CA ASP A 32 -10.71 -18.61 29.30
C ASP A 32 -9.30 -19.22 29.28
N GLY A 33 -8.81 -19.57 30.46
CA GLY A 33 -7.57 -20.34 30.64
C GLY A 33 -7.63 -21.70 29.92
N PRO A 34 -6.62 -22.59 30.11
CA PRO A 34 -6.32 -23.71 29.22
C PRO A 34 -7.38 -24.85 29.14
N GLY A 35 -8.63 -24.62 29.53
CA GLY A 35 -9.70 -25.60 29.41
C GLY A 35 -11.13 -25.06 29.44
N ALA A 36 -11.41 -23.80 29.08
CA ALA A 36 -12.81 -23.37 28.96
C ALA A 36 -13.14 -22.74 27.58
N THR A 37 -14.27 -23.21 27.04
CA THR A 37 -14.85 -22.89 25.74
C THR A 37 -16.26 -22.39 26.03
N ALA A 38 -16.67 -21.27 25.42
CA ALA A 38 -17.98 -20.66 25.59
C ALA A 38 -19.10 -21.61 25.15
N ASP A 39 -19.66 -22.41 26.08
CA ASP A 39 -20.82 -23.25 25.78
C ASP A 39 -21.63 -23.66 27.02
N PHE A 40 -22.11 -22.67 27.79
CA PHE A 40 -23.23 -22.90 28.72
C PHE A 40 -24.58 -22.98 27.99
N ALA A 41 -24.56 -23.02 26.66
CA ALA A 41 -25.65 -22.66 25.75
C ALA A 41 -26.40 -23.84 25.12
N ALA A 42 -25.88 -25.07 25.14
CA ALA A 42 -26.52 -26.16 24.37
C ALA A 42 -26.46 -27.59 24.94
N GLY A 43 -25.91 -27.82 26.15
CA GLY A 43 -25.94 -29.16 26.76
C GLY A 43 -25.24 -30.28 25.96
N SER A 44 -24.25 -29.95 25.13
CA SER A 44 -23.49 -30.90 24.29
C SER A 44 -22.11 -31.22 24.89
N GLY A 45 -21.66 -32.47 24.72
CA GLY A 45 -20.43 -33.02 25.35
C GLY A 45 -19.14 -32.93 24.55
N LYS A 46 -19.10 -32.30 23.35
CA LYS A 46 -17.87 -32.02 22.58
C LYS A 46 -18.02 -30.76 21.71
N ALA A 47 -17.02 -29.87 21.75
CA ALA A 47 -17.00 -28.56 21.10
C ALA A 47 -16.32 -28.56 19.71
N ALA A 48 -16.73 -27.64 18.82
CA ALA A 48 -16.04 -27.28 17.57
C ALA A 48 -15.88 -25.75 17.47
N SER A 49 -14.79 -25.25 16.86
CA SER A 49 -14.53 -23.81 16.73
C SER A 49 -15.44 -23.16 15.70
N VAL A 50 -15.86 -21.92 15.96
CA VAL A 50 -16.44 -21.02 14.94
C VAL A 50 -15.33 -20.08 14.48
N GLU A 51 -15.14 -19.90 13.17
CA GLU A 51 -14.19 -18.93 12.62
C GLU A 51 -14.64 -17.50 12.98
N ALA A 52 -13.73 -16.71 13.54
CA ALA A 52 -13.95 -15.29 13.78
C ALA A 52 -13.95 -14.53 12.43
N TYR A 53 -14.89 -13.60 12.24
CA TYR A 53 -14.96 -12.74 11.05
C TYR A 53 -14.20 -11.42 11.28
N ASP A 54 -13.39 -11.01 10.29
CA ASP A 54 -12.69 -9.71 10.26
C ASP A 54 -13.68 -8.53 10.22
N ILE A 55 -13.55 -7.59 11.16
CA ILE A 55 -14.22 -6.27 11.13
C ILE A 55 -13.18 -5.16 11.33
N ALA A 56 -13.31 -4.13 10.49
CA ALA A 56 -12.34 -3.09 10.18
C ALA A 56 -12.00 -2.08 11.30
N ARG A 57 -10.86 -1.41 11.07
CA ARG A 57 -10.19 -0.31 11.79
C ARG A 57 -11.10 0.89 12.11
N ALA A 58 -10.85 1.56 13.23
CA ALA A 58 -11.23 2.95 13.46
C ALA A 58 -10.24 3.90 12.77
N VAL A 59 -10.74 4.93 12.07
CA VAL A 59 -9.96 5.98 11.39
C VAL A 59 -10.05 7.27 12.23
N LYS A 60 -8.89 7.88 12.54
CA LYS A 60 -8.62 9.00 13.50
C LYS A 60 -9.36 10.34 13.17
N PRO A 61 -9.38 11.41 14.02
CA PRO A 61 -8.73 11.63 15.33
C PRO A 61 -9.68 12.10 16.47
N GLY A 62 -9.45 11.58 17.70
CA GLY A 62 -10.18 12.05 18.89
C GLY A 62 -9.97 11.25 20.18
N ARG A 63 -8.71 10.96 20.55
CA ARG A 63 -8.19 10.34 21.80
C ARG A 63 -8.05 8.80 21.89
N TRP A 64 -6.79 8.39 21.72
CA TRP A 64 -5.92 7.41 22.42
C TRP A 64 -6.30 5.93 22.62
N GLY A 65 -5.41 5.06 22.13
CA GLY A 65 -4.93 3.85 22.82
C GLY A 65 -5.19 2.51 22.14
N THR A 66 -4.28 2.08 21.25
CA THR A 66 -4.03 0.73 20.70
C THR A 66 -5.24 -0.18 20.37
N ALA A 67 -5.47 -0.40 19.08
CA ALA A 67 -6.43 -1.39 18.56
C ALA A 67 -5.88 -2.84 18.68
N LEU A 68 -6.79 -3.80 18.86
CA LEU A 68 -6.54 -5.25 18.85
C LEU A 68 -6.43 -5.78 17.40
N ASP A 69 -5.44 -6.63 17.15
CA ASP A 69 -5.35 -7.48 15.95
C ASP A 69 -5.53 -8.94 16.39
N LEU A 70 -6.62 -9.57 15.93
CA LEU A 70 -7.03 -10.93 16.31
C LEU A 70 -6.76 -11.98 15.20
N THR A 71 -5.90 -11.66 14.23
CA THR A 71 -5.61 -12.53 13.08
C THR A 71 -4.44 -13.52 13.29
N ASP A 72 -3.70 -13.45 14.40
CA ASP A 72 -2.57 -14.34 14.69
C ASP A 72 -2.96 -15.54 15.58
N PRO A 73 -3.09 -16.77 15.03
CA PRO A 73 -3.47 -17.96 15.80
C PRO A 73 -2.39 -18.45 16.78
N ARG A 74 -1.18 -17.86 16.77
CA ARG A 74 -0.07 -18.20 17.68
C ARG A 74 0.01 -17.29 18.91
N ARG A 75 -0.71 -16.17 18.92
CA ARG A 75 -0.75 -15.26 20.09
C ARG A 75 -1.89 -15.67 21.01
N ARG A 76 -1.56 -15.85 22.29
CA ARG A 76 -2.55 -16.18 23.32
C ARG A 76 -3.54 -15.01 23.43
N CYS A 77 -4.83 -15.31 23.40
CA CYS A 77 -5.92 -14.34 23.63
C CYS A 77 -5.96 -13.80 25.08
N THR A 78 -4.84 -13.79 25.80
CA THR A 78 -4.75 -13.38 27.20
C THR A 78 -4.18 -11.97 27.28
N PHE A 79 -5.01 -10.99 27.62
CA PHE A 79 -4.52 -9.73 28.17
C PHE A 79 -5.04 -9.57 29.59
N PRO A 80 -4.18 -9.31 30.59
CA PRO A 80 -4.63 -8.99 31.93
C PRO A 80 -5.36 -7.64 31.89
N ALA A 81 -6.61 -7.60 32.33
CA ALA A 81 -7.31 -6.35 32.63
C ALA A 81 -6.61 -5.55 33.75
N GLU A 82 -5.74 -6.20 34.52
CA GLU A 82 -4.78 -5.56 35.41
C GLU A 82 -3.75 -4.74 34.60
N GLY A 83 -4.04 -3.45 34.38
CA GLY A 83 -3.08 -2.47 33.84
C GLY A 83 -3.65 -1.40 32.92
N ASN A 84 -4.79 -1.66 32.24
CA ASN A 84 -5.31 -0.77 31.17
C ASN A 84 -6.64 -0.07 31.50
N LEU A 85 -7.53 -0.69 32.26
CA LEU A 85 -8.80 -0.10 32.71
C LEU A 85 -8.98 -0.38 34.21
N ASP A 86 -9.47 0.60 34.97
CA ASP A 86 -9.85 0.37 36.37
C ASP A 86 -11.29 -0.18 36.38
N PRO A 87 -11.54 -1.47 36.69
CA PRO A 87 -12.88 -2.02 36.67
C PRO A 87 -13.79 -1.40 37.74
N ARG A 88 -13.24 -0.68 38.73
CA ARG A 88 -14.04 -0.01 39.77
C ARG A 88 -14.71 1.26 39.27
N GLN A 89 -14.31 1.79 38.12
CA GLN A 89 -14.91 3.01 37.58
C GLN A 89 -14.79 3.13 36.07
N GLY A 90 -15.80 3.69 35.43
CA GLY A 90 -15.74 3.89 33.99
C GLY A 90 -17.04 4.33 33.36
N THR A 91 -16.97 4.44 32.04
CA THR A 91 -18.10 4.70 31.14
C THR A 91 -18.04 3.73 29.98
N LEU A 92 -19.18 3.10 29.70
CA LEU A 92 -19.45 2.31 28.51
C LEU A 92 -20.55 3.04 27.74
N ASP A 93 -20.40 3.21 26.44
CA ASP A 93 -21.33 3.94 25.58
C ASP A 93 -21.41 3.22 24.21
N PHE A 94 -22.61 2.90 23.75
CA PHE A 94 -22.84 2.30 22.44
C PHE A 94 -24.28 2.48 21.95
N TRP A 95 -24.45 2.28 20.65
CA TRP A 95 -25.76 2.19 19.99
C TRP A 95 -26.09 0.74 19.70
N PHE A 96 -27.37 0.37 19.79
CA PHE A 96 -27.80 -0.97 19.40
C PHE A 96 -29.23 -0.99 18.87
N ARG A 97 -29.56 -2.00 18.07
CA ARG A 97 -30.92 -2.30 17.60
C ARG A 97 -31.19 -3.79 17.81
N VAL A 98 -32.38 -4.11 18.26
CA VAL A 98 -32.88 -5.49 18.25
C VAL A 98 -33.76 -5.65 17.02
N ASP A 99 -33.42 -6.56 16.12
CA ASP A 99 -34.17 -6.81 14.90
C ASP A 99 -35.47 -7.57 15.20
N HIS A 100 -35.50 -8.47 16.17
CA HIS A 100 -36.73 -9.21 16.47
C HIS A 100 -36.91 -9.43 17.97
N THR A 101 -38.14 -9.27 18.46
CA THR A 101 -38.50 -9.58 19.85
C THR A 101 -39.87 -10.22 19.93
N GLU A 102 -40.03 -11.18 20.84
CA GLU A 102 -41.30 -11.82 21.19
C GLU A 102 -41.58 -11.65 22.69
N GLU A 103 -42.80 -11.93 23.11
CA GLU A 103 -43.17 -11.92 24.52
C GLU A 103 -42.38 -12.98 25.29
N GLY A 104 -41.65 -12.58 26.32
CA GLY A 104 -40.77 -13.45 27.11
C GLY A 104 -39.30 -13.49 26.66
N MET A 105 -38.93 -12.86 25.54
CA MET A 105 -37.52 -12.75 25.12
C MET A 105 -36.72 -11.79 26.00
N TYR A 106 -35.48 -12.19 26.29
CA TYR A 106 -34.46 -11.41 26.97
C TYR A 106 -33.31 -11.13 26.02
N HIS A 107 -32.88 -9.87 25.93
CA HIS A 107 -31.78 -9.43 25.11
C HIS A 107 -30.65 -8.91 25.99
N PRO A 108 -29.69 -9.72 26.46
CA PRO A 108 -28.52 -9.21 27.14
C PRO A 108 -27.77 -8.24 26.25
N LEU A 109 -27.46 -7.08 26.82
CA LEU A 109 -26.81 -5.96 26.14
C LEU A 109 -25.38 -5.80 26.64
N VAL A 110 -25.22 -5.85 27.97
CA VAL A 110 -23.93 -5.65 28.65
C VAL A 110 -23.88 -6.52 29.89
N GLY A 111 -22.71 -7.05 30.23
CA GLY A 111 -22.44 -7.44 31.60
C GLY A 111 -20.96 -7.38 31.95
N TRP A 112 -20.64 -7.02 33.19
CA TRP A 112 -19.29 -7.07 33.72
C TRP A 112 -19.24 -8.10 34.83
N TYR A 113 -18.46 -9.16 34.64
CA TYR A 113 -18.45 -10.33 35.52
C TYR A 113 -17.05 -10.61 36.05
N HIS A 114 -16.92 -11.00 37.32
CA HIS A 114 -15.63 -11.48 37.83
C HIS A 114 -15.22 -12.84 37.19
N GLU A 115 -16.19 -13.75 37.03
CA GLU A 115 -16.08 -14.99 36.24
C GLU A 115 -17.41 -15.21 35.49
N PRO A 116 -17.41 -15.52 34.18
CA PRO A 116 -18.63 -15.81 33.44
C PRO A 116 -19.48 -16.92 34.10
N GLY A 117 -20.79 -16.68 34.25
CA GLY A 117 -21.72 -17.67 34.83
C GLY A 117 -21.73 -17.75 36.36
N LYS A 118 -20.75 -17.18 37.08
CA LYS A 118 -20.78 -17.06 38.54
C LYS A 118 -21.18 -15.65 38.96
N LYS A 119 -22.48 -15.46 39.22
CA LYS A 119 -23.12 -14.19 39.61
C LYS A 119 -22.81 -13.77 41.06
N GLN A 120 -21.53 -13.70 41.44
CA GLN A 120 -21.09 -13.34 42.79
C GLN A 120 -20.81 -11.84 42.95
N THR A 121 -20.13 -11.21 41.98
CA THR A 121 -19.81 -9.76 41.93
C THR A 121 -19.84 -9.29 40.47
N ALA A 122 -20.90 -8.59 40.07
CA ALA A 122 -21.14 -8.23 38.66
C ALA A 122 -22.21 -7.14 38.47
N PHE A 123 -22.28 -6.55 37.29
CA PHE A 123 -23.48 -5.86 36.80
C PHE A 123 -23.89 -6.36 35.41
N GLU A 124 -25.18 -6.25 35.07
CA GLU A 124 -25.73 -6.69 33.79
C GLU A 124 -26.84 -5.74 33.34
N LEU A 125 -26.86 -5.35 32.06
CA LEU A 125 -27.96 -4.65 31.41
C LEU A 125 -28.55 -5.56 30.33
N TYR A 126 -29.87 -5.71 30.32
CA TYR A 126 -30.59 -6.44 29.28
C TYR A 126 -31.94 -5.80 28.97
N GLY A 127 -32.41 -6.00 27.74
CA GLY A 127 -33.78 -5.68 27.33
C GLY A 127 -34.73 -6.83 27.66
N LYS A 128 -35.91 -6.52 28.20
CA LYS A 128 -36.99 -7.47 28.45
C LYS A 128 -38.34 -6.82 28.17
N GLY A 129 -39.08 -7.33 27.18
CA GLY A 129 -40.37 -6.77 26.77
C GLY A 129 -40.23 -5.33 26.25
N ARG A 130 -40.71 -4.32 27.00
CA ARG A 130 -40.57 -2.88 26.68
C ARG A 130 -39.64 -2.13 27.64
N ARG A 131 -38.94 -2.86 28.49
CA ARG A 131 -38.08 -2.31 29.55
C ARG A 131 -36.63 -2.74 29.36
N PHE A 132 -35.75 -1.89 29.83
CA PHE A 132 -34.39 -2.24 30.17
C PHE A 132 -34.36 -2.65 31.65
N GLU A 133 -33.63 -3.71 31.96
CA GLU A 133 -33.36 -4.16 33.33
C GLU A 133 -31.86 -4.10 33.57
N PHE A 134 -31.48 -3.47 34.69
CA PHE A 134 -30.11 -3.40 35.16
C PHE A 134 -29.99 -4.17 36.47
N ASN A 135 -29.15 -5.19 36.49
CA ASN A 135 -28.89 -6.04 37.64
C ASN A 135 -27.53 -5.73 38.25
N LEU A 136 -27.46 -5.69 39.57
CA LEU A 136 -26.24 -5.70 40.36
C LEU A 136 -26.20 -6.98 41.18
N TYR A 137 -25.08 -7.69 41.11
CA TYR A 137 -24.81 -8.94 41.83
C TYR A 137 -23.72 -8.70 42.87
N GLU A 138 -24.00 -9.01 44.14
CA GLU A 138 -23.10 -8.77 45.28
C GLU A 138 -23.24 -9.88 46.32
N ASP A 139 -22.17 -10.63 46.59
CA ASP A 139 -22.08 -11.68 47.63
C ASP A 139 -23.23 -12.70 47.59
N GLY A 140 -23.65 -13.11 46.38
CA GLY A 140 -24.74 -14.07 46.19
C GLY A 140 -26.15 -13.49 46.36
N ARG A 141 -26.27 -12.16 46.50
CA ARG A 141 -27.52 -11.41 46.40
C ARG A 141 -27.57 -10.64 45.09
N HIS A 142 -28.77 -10.41 44.56
CA HIS A 142 -28.95 -9.53 43.41
C HIS A 142 -30.00 -8.46 43.71
N THR A 143 -29.75 -7.26 43.20
CA THR A 143 -30.69 -6.15 43.18
C THR A 143 -30.87 -5.72 41.74
N ASN A 144 -32.10 -5.36 41.36
CA ASN A 144 -32.41 -4.93 40.00
C ASN A 144 -33.14 -3.58 40.01
N ALA A 145 -32.99 -2.84 38.93
CA ALA A 145 -33.82 -1.69 38.61
C ALA A 145 -34.20 -1.75 37.14
N SER A 146 -35.33 -1.11 36.78
CA SER A 146 -35.84 -1.13 35.42
C SER A 146 -36.09 0.29 34.91
N GLY A 147 -35.86 0.48 33.62
CA GLY A 147 -36.14 1.71 32.90
C GLY A 147 -37.02 1.41 31.68
N ASP A 148 -38.02 2.25 31.42
CA ASP A 148 -38.87 2.09 30.25
C ASP A 148 -38.18 2.60 28.98
N GLY A 149 -38.65 2.13 27.82
CA GLY A 149 -38.23 2.68 26.53
C GLY A 149 -37.42 1.74 25.65
N PHE A 150 -37.32 0.45 25.98
CA PHE A 150 -36.76 -0.58 25.08
C PHE A 150 -37.77 -0.99 23.99
N GLY A 151 -37.31 -1.36 22.81
CA GLY A 151 -38.17 -1.94 21.77
C GLY A 151 -37.39 -2.39 20.54
N ALA A 152 -37.89 -3.40 19.84
CA ALA A 152 -37.29 -3.92 18.62
C ALA A 152 -37.51 -2.97 17.41
N GLN A 153 -36.76 -3.22 16.35
CA GLN A 153 -36.78 -2.50 15.06
C GLN A 153 -36.52 -1.00 15.19
N ARG A 154 -35.86 -0.59 16.27
CA ARG A 154 -35.39 0.79 16.49
C ARG A 154 -34.04 0.82 17.16
N TRP A 155 -33.25 1.82 16.81
CA TRP A 155 -31.97 2.08 17.46
C TRP A 155 -32.16 2.71 18.83
N HIS A 156 -31.33 2.27 19.75
CA HIS A 156 -31.22 2.79 21.11
C HIS A 156 -29.78 3.17 21.39
N HIS A 157 -29.61 4.24 22.14
CA HIS A 157 -28.36 4.58 22.79
C HIS A 157 -28.38 4.10 24.23
N VAL A 158 -27.29 3.46 24.64
CA VAL A 158 -27.04 3.11 26.02
C VAL A 158 -25.69 3.67 26.43
N ALA A 159 -25.69 4.42 27.52
CA ALA A 159 -24.47 4.73 28.25
C ALA A 159 -24.59 4.25 29.71
N ILE A 160 -23.59 3.52 30.19
CA ILE A 160 -23.50 3.04 31.57
C ILE A 160 -22.27 3.68 32.20
N THR A 161 -22.48 4.44 33.27
CA THR A 161 -21.39 4.97 34.09
C THR A 161 -21.40 4.24 35.42
N TRP A 162 -20.23 3.86 35.93
CA TRP A 162 -20.10 3.27 37.26
C TRP A 162 -18.95 3.89 38.03
N HIS A 163 -19.12 4.05 39.34
CA HIS A 163 -18.11 4.60 40.23
C HIS A 163 -18.15 3.87 41.57
N CYS A 164 -17.17 3.01 41.82
CA CYS A 164 -17.16 2.09 42.96
C CYS A 164 -15.93 2.27 43.87
N THR A 165 -15.10 3.29 43.61
CA THR A 165 -13.90 3.59 44.41
C THR A 165 -14.21 4.07 45.83
N GLY A 166 -15.45 4.53 46.08
CA GLY A 166 -15.91 5.03 47.37
C GLY A 166 -16.18 3.96 48.44
N GLY A 167 -16.13 2.68 48.09
CA GLY A 167 -16.41 1.55 48.99
C GLY A 167 -17.88 1.16 49.10
N ALA A 168 -18.17 0.19 49.98
CA ALA A 168 -19.50 -0.38 50.14
C ALA A 168 -20.53 0.66 50.58
N GLY A 169 -21.66 0.75 49.86
CA GLY A 169 -22.73 1.72 50.12
C GLY A 169 -22.46 3.12 49.52
N ARG A 170 -21.35 3.28 48.80
CA ARG A 170 -20.99 4.51 48.06
C ARG A 170 -20.71 4.26 46.58
N SER A 171 -21.02 3.06 46.09
CA SER A 171 -20.89 2.72 44.67
C SER A 171 -22.13 3.16 43.92
N GLU A 172 -21.95 3.86 42.81
CA GLU A 172 -23.04 4.41 42.00
C GLU A 172 -22.99 3.91 40.56
N TYR A 173 -24.15 3.54 40.03
CA TYR A 173 -24.36 3.11 38.65
C TYR A 173 -25.49 3.94 38.03
N ASN A 174 -25.21 4.55 36.88
CA ASN A 174 -26.22 5.26 36.10
C ASN A 174 -26.29 4.66 34.70
N VAL A 175 -27.51 4.34 34.25
CA VAL A 175 -27.80 3.91 32.88
C VAL A 175 -28.62 5.01 32.21
N TYR A 176 -28.04 5.55 31.16
CA TYR A 176 -28.67 6.50 30.27
C TYR A 176 -29.19 5.76 29.06
N ILE A 177 -30.47 5.95 28.76
CA ILE A 177 -31.13 5.38 27.59
C ILE A 177 -31.60 6.54 26.74
N ASN A 178 -31.15 6.60 25.48
CA ASN A 178 -31.48 7.68 24.55
C ASN A 178 -31.23 9.07 25.17
N GLY A 179 -30.09 9.21 25.85
CA GLY A 179 -29.66 10.45 26.53
C GLY A 179 -30.39 10.79 27.83
N ARG A 180 -31.35 9.99 28.29
CA ARG A 180 -32.06 10.20 29.56
C ARG A 180 -31.53 9.25 30.62
N ASN A 181 -31.20 9.77 31.81
CA ASN A 181 -30.90 8.90 32.96
C ASN A 181 -32.18 8.14 33.33
N ALA A 182 -32.21 6.87 32.96
CA ALA A 182 -33.38 6.02 33.04
C ALA A 182 -33.30 5.06 34.23
N ILE A 183 -32.08 4.72 34.66
CA ILE A 183 -31.84 3.84 35.80
C ILE A 183 -30.69 4.40 36.63
N ARG A 184 -30.93 4.58 37.93
CA ARG A 184 -29.91 4.92 38.92
C ARG A 184 -29.93 3.89 40.04
N MET A 185 -28.77 3.32 40.36
CA MET A 185 -28.61 2.33 41.41
C MET A 185 -27.39 2.60 42.28
N THR A 186 -27.49 2.22 43.55
CA THR A 186 -26.37 2.26 44.51
C THR A 186 -26.14 0.89 45.11
N GLY A 187 -24.89 0.44 45.18
CA GLY A 187 -24.51 -0.92 45.65
C GLY A 187 -23.45 -0.94 46.76
N ARG A 188 -23.21 -2.13 47.32
CA ARG A 188 -22.11 -2.48 48.23
C ARG A 188 -20.77 -2.78 47.54
N ASN A 189 -20.55 -2.25 46.34
CA ASN A 189 -19.34 -2.36 45.52
C ASN A 189 -19.21 -3.69 44.74
N PRO A 190 -20.00 -3.88 43.66
CA PRO A 190 -20.00 -5.09 42.82
C PRO A 190 -18.68 -5.33 42.08
N LEU A 191 -17.79 -4.34 41.99
CA LEU A 191 -16.53 -4.42 41.24
C LEU A 191 -15.32 -4.11 42.15
N GLY A 192 -15.44 -4.38 43.46
CA GLY A 192 -14.49 -3.92 44.48
C GLY A 192 -13.11 -4.56 44.49
N ARG A 193 -12.83 -5.51 43.60
CA ARG A 193 -11.52 -6.17 43.43
C ARG A 193 -11.05 -6.00 41.99
N ALA A 194 -9.73 -6.01 41.77
CA ALA A 194 -9.17 -6.08 40.43
C ALA A 194 -9.50 -7.44 39.79
N GLY A 195 -9.85 -7.43 38.50
CA GLY A 195 -10.29 -8.63 37.76
C GLY A 195 -11.75 -8.57 37.29
N GLY A 196 -12.02 -9.16 36.13
CA GLY A 196 -13.35 -9.30 35.53
C GLY A 196 -13.37 -9.13 34.01
N ALA A 197 -14.38 -9.69 33.35
CA ALA A 197 -14.61 -9.66 31.91
C ALA A 197 -15.85 -8.81 31.57
N LEU A 198 -15.67 -7.88 30.62
CA LEU A 198 -16.77 -7.11 30.04
C LEU A 198 -17.33 -7.86 28.83
N HIS A 199 -18.63 -8.12 28.85
CA HIS A 199 -19.42 -8.64 27.77
C HIS A 199 -20.31 -7.53 27.20
N VAL A 200 -20.30 -7.34 25.89
CA VAL A 200 -21.21 -6.44 25.17
C VAL A 200 -21.73 -7.19 23.95
N GLY A 201 -23.03 -7.22 23.72
CA GLY A 201 -23.63 -7.93 22.59
C GLY A 201 -25.14 -7.81 22.57
N VAL A 202 -25.80 -8.42 21.59
CA VAL A 202 -27.27 -8.52 21.54
C VAL A 202 -27.65 -9.95 21.15
N TRP A 203 -28.03 -10.79 22.11
CA TRP A 203 -28.42 -12.19 21.88
C TRP A 203 -29.70 -12.56 22.64
N ASP A 204 -30.37 -13.65 22.27
CA ASP A 204 -31.54 -14.13 23.03
C ASP A 204 -31.19 -15.19 24.10
N TYR A 205 -31.89 -15.14 25.23
CA TYR A 205 -32.03 -16.27 26.16
C TYR A 205 -33.47 -16.79 26.08
N GLY A 206 -33.72 -17.73 25.18
CA GLY A 206 -35.03 -18.37 25.07
C GLY A 206 -35.05 -19.71 24.36
N TYR A 207 -34.41 -19.85 23.19
CA TYR A 207 -34.66 -21.02 22.31
C TYR A 207 -33.48 -21.32 21.36
N GLY A 208 -32.27 -21.45 21.91
CA GLY A 208 -31.04 -21.55 21.13
C GLY A 208 -30.50 -20.17 20.81
N HIS A 209 -29.22 -19.95 21.11
CA HIS A 209 -28.63 -18.62 21.14
C HIS A 209 -28.34 -18.11 19.72
N PHE A 210 -29.21 -17.27 19.17
CA PHE A 210 -28.98 -16.56 17.91
C PHE A 210 -28.84 -15.05 18.16
N LEU A 211 -27.93 -14.41 17.42
CA LEU A 211 -27.86 -12.95 17.36
C LEU A 211 -29.11 -12.43 16.62
N ARG A 212 -29.87 -11.54 17.27
CA ARG A 212 -31.07 -10.91 16.71
C ARG A 212 -31.00 -9.39 16.78
N GLY A 213 -29.80 -8.83 16.65
CA GLY A 213 -29.60 -7.39 16.74
C GLY A 213 -28.25 -6.91 16.23
N ARG A 214 -28.08 -5.59 16.28
CA ARG A 214 -26.96 -4.82 15.71
C ARG A 214 -26.40 -3.91 16.80
N VAL A 215 -25.09 -3.69 16.77
CA VAL A 215 -24.40 -2.72 17.65
C VAL A 215 -23.66 -1.73 16.76
N ASP A 216 -23.54 -0.49 17.19
CA ASP A 216 -22.75 0.53 16.52
C ASP A 216 -22.04 1.42 17.54
N GLU A 217 -20.89 1.98 17.13
CA GLU A 217 -20.07 2.93 17.90
C GLU A 217 -19.86 2.56 19.38
N LEU A 218 -19.07 1.51 19.66
CA LEU A 218 -18.72 1.09 21.02
C LEU A 218 -17.55 1.90 21.59
N ARG A 219 -17.77 2.57 22.73
CA ARG A 219 -16.77 3.32 23.48
C ARG A 219 -16.71 2.85 24.94
N ILE A 220 -15.50 2.59 25.43
CA ILE A 220 -15.24 2.19 26.82
C ILE A 220 -14.09 3.01 27.39
N THR A 221 -14.22 3.50 28.61
CA THR A 221 -13.16 4.25 29.31
C THR A 221 -13.18 4.00 30.82
N SER A 222 -12.03 4.11 31.48
CA SER A 222 -11.87 4.06 32.94
C SER A 222 -12.19 5.40 33.64
N ARG A 223 -12.68 6.39 32.90
CA ARG A 223 -13.18 7.66 33.46
C ARG A 223 -14.68 7.58 33.65
N VAL A 224 -15.16 8.07 34.79
CA VAL A 224 -16.59 8.34 35.01
C VAL A 224 -16.92 9.64 34.29
N GLU A 225 -17.43 9.52 33.07
CA GLU A 225 -17.96 10.66 32.34
C GLU A 225 -19.37 10.93 32.89
N HIS A 226 -19.76 12.21 33.03
CA HIS A 226 -21.12 12.60 33.41
C HIS A 226 -21.61 12.25 34.83
N ALA A 227 -20.85 12.59 35.89
CA ALA A 227 -21.31 12.49 37.29
C ALA A 227 -22.52 13.40 37.66
N GLY A 228 -23.18 14.05 36.69
CA GLY A 228 -24.30 14.99 36.83
C GLY A 228 -25.19 15.05 35.56
N ALA A 229 -26.05 16.07 35.42
CA ALA A 229 -26.96 16.21 34.27
C ALA A 229 -26.20 16.31 32.93
N PHE A 230 -26.56 15.44 31.98
CA PHE A 230 -25.95 15.31 30.66
C PHE A 230 -26.29 16.51 29.78
N ASN A 231 -25.27 17.14 29.19
CA ASN A 231 -25.44 18.12 28.13
C ASN A 231 -24.98 17.44 26.82
N PRO A 232 -25.91 16.99 25.96
CA PRO A 232 -25.54 16.27 24.74
C PRO A 232 -24.58 17.09 23.86
N PRO A 233 -23.81 16.43 22.98
CA PRO A 233 -22.98 17.15 22.01
C PRO A 233 -23.79 18.23 21.30
N LYS A 234 -23.16 19.40 21.06
CA LYS A 234 -23.81 20.58 20.45
C LYS A 234 -24.43 20.30 19.07
N ARG A 235 -24.06 19.18 18.45
CA ARG A 235 -24.70 18.58 17.29
C ARG A 235 -24.99 17.11 17.63
N PRO A 236 -26.17 16.57 17.27
CA PRO A 236 -26.41 15.14 17.41
C PRO A 236 -25.33 14.36 16.67
N TYR A 237 -24.89 13.24 17.25
CA TYR A 237 -24.24 12.20 16.44
C TYR A 237 -25.18 11.83 15.28
N ALA A 238 -24.64 11.30 14.18
CA ALA A 238 -25.46 10.81 13.08
C ALA A 238 -26.14 9.50 13.51
N ILE A 239 -27.16 9.62 14.35
CA ILE A 239 -27.82 8.50 15.01
C ILE A 239 -28.61 7.72 13.96
N PRO A 240 -28.40 6.40 13.80
CA PRO A 240 -29.20 5.58 12.90
C PRO A 240 -30.70 5.73 13.18
N GLY A 241 -31.51 5.90 12.13
CA GLY A 241 -32.94 6.21 12.24
C GLY A 241 -33.28 7.71 12.47
N THR A 242 -32.28 8.58 12.52
CA THR A 242 -32.47 10.03 12.37
C THR A 242 -32.14 10.48 10.95
N GLU A 243 -32.66 11.62 10.51
CA GLU A 243 -32.37 12.18 9.18
C GLU A 243 -30.85 12.29 8.90
N GLN A 244 -30.09 12.78 9.88
CA GLN A 244 -28.63 12.85 9.77
C GLN A 244 -27.97 11.46 9.69
N GLY A 245 -28.48 10.47 10.43
CA GLY A 245 -28.03 9.07 10.36
C GLY A 245 -28.33 8.41 9.01
N LEU A 246 -29.50 8.66 8.44
CA LEU A 246 -29.87 8.19 7.10
C LEU A 246 -28.92 8.78 6.04
N LEU A 247 -28.65 10.10 6.10
CA LEU A 247 -27.75 10.78 5.17
C LEU A 247 -26.31 10.25 5.27
N THR A 248 -25.80 10.03 6.49
CA THR A 248 -24.49 9.42 6.71
C THR A 248 -24.45 7.99 6.19
N THR A 249 -25.43 7.15 6.54
CA THR A 249 -25.51 5.76 6.07
C THR A 249 -25.51 5.69 4.54
N ARG A 250 -26.30 6.55 3.88
CA ARG A 250 -26.34 6.65 2.42
C ARG A 250 -24.98 7.01 1.82
N ARG A 251 -24.26 7.96 2.42
CA ARG A 251 -22.89 8.33 1.99
C ARG A 251 -21.95 7.13 2.13
N ASP A 252 -21.93 6.48 3.28
CA ASP A 252 -21.08 5.33 3.54
C ASP A 252 -21.37 4.17 2.59
N MET A 253 -22.64 3.98 2.21
CA MET A 253 -23.02 2.99 1.21
C MET A 253 -22.50 3.34 -0.19
N LEU A 254 -22.52 4.61 -0.59
CA LEU A 254 -21.93 5.02 -1.87
C LEU A 254 -20.43 4.72 -1.91
N HIS A 255 -19.71 4.97 -0.82
CA HIS A 255 -18.31 4.56 -0.67
C HIS A 255 -18.16 3.03 -0.74
N ALA A 256 -19.00 2.27 -0.04
CA ALA A 256 -18.97 0.81 -0.09
C ALA A 256 -19.26 0.25 -1.50
N ILE A 257 -20.09 0.91 -2.30
CA ILE A 257 -20.31 0.56 -3.71
C ILE A 257 -19.05 0.83 -4.54
N GLY A 258 -18.37 1.96 -4.29
CA GLY A 258 -17.06 2.26 -4.88
C GLY A 258 -16.06 1.14 -4.58
N ASP A 259 -15.91 0.80 -3.30
CA ASP A 259 -15.04 -0.28 -2.85
C ASP A 259 -15.39 -1.64 -3.50
N LEU A 260 -16.68 -1.98 -3.65
CA LEU A 260 -17.09 -3.22 -4.31
C LEU A 260 -16.67 -3.24 -5.79
N ARG A 261 -16.68 -2.09 -6.47
CA ARG A 261 -16.17 -2.03 -7.85
C ARG A 261 -14.68 -2.34 -7.92
N VAL A 262 -13.90 -1.86 -6.95
CA VAL A 262 -12.47 -2.17 -6.83
C VAL A 262 -12.27 -3.68 -6.62
N GLU A 263 -13.01 -4.30 -5.68
CA GLU A 263 -12.90 -5.75 -5.44
C GLU A 263 -13.35 -6.58 -6.65
N ILE A 264 -14.36 -6.13 -7.39
CA ILE A 264 -14.78 -6.78 -8.65
C ILE A 264 -13.70 -6.67 -9.73
N ARG A 265 -13.04 -5.51 -9.84
CA ARG A 265 -11.94 -5.30 -10.80
C ARG A 265 -10.77 -6.23 -10.47
N ALA A 266 -10.39 -6.28 -9.19
CA ALA A 266 -9.40 -7.21 -8.65
C ALA A 266 -9.72 -8.66 -9.02
N LEU A 267 -10.96 -9.09 -8.72
CA LEU A 267 -11.42 -10.44 -9.00
C LEU A 267 -11.43 -10.74 -10.50
N ARG A 268 -11.82 -9.78 -11.33
CA ARG A 268 -11.82 -9.91 -12.79
C ARG A 268 -10.42 -10.20 -13.31
N ARG A 269 -9.45 -9.32 -13.00
CA ARG A 269 -8.03 -9.52 -13.37
C ARG A 269 -7.53 -10.88 -12.91
N ALA A 270 -7.65 -11.18 -11.62
CA ALA A 270 -7.20 -12.46 -11.07
C ALA A 270 -7.85 -13.67 -11.75
N SER A 271 -9.15 -13.59 -12.08
CA SER A 271 -9.87 -14.67 -12.77
C SER A 271 -9.46 -14.85 -14.22
N GLU A 272 -9.07 -13.78 -14.91
CA GLU A 272 -8.57 -13.84 -16.27
C GLU A 272 -7.23 -14.57 -16.31
N PHE A 273 -6.31 -14.20 -15.41
CA PHE A 273 -5.00 -14.84 -15.28
C PHE A 273 -5.08 -16.30 -14.83
N ALA A 274 -5.94 -16.59 -13.86
CA ALA A 274 -6.09 -17.92 -13.32
C ALA A 274 -6.99 -18.84 -14.16
N ASP A 275 -7.48 -18.35 -15.30
CA ASP A 275 -8.54 -18.94 -16.14
C ASP A 275 -9.74 -19.49 -15.35
N ASP A 276 -10.19 -18.73 -14.34
CA ASP A 276 -11.14 -19.20 -13.34
C ASP A 276 -12.59 -18.86 -13.71
N LYS A 277 -13.26 -19.80 -14.39
CA LYS A 277 -14.65 -19.64 -14.85
C LYS A 277 -15.65 -19.38 -13.71
N ALA A 278 -15.41 -19.95 -12.52
CA ALA A 278 -16.30 -19.79 -11.37
C ALA A 278 -16.30 -18.33 -10.89
N SER A 279 -15.12 -17.74 -10.73
CA SER A 279 -14.95 -16.33 -10.35
C SER A 279 -15.52 -15.38 -11.42
N ARG A 280 -15.35 -15.69 -12.71
CA ARG A 280 -15.99 -14.92 -13.80
C ARG A 280 -17.53 -14.92 -13.69
N THR A 281 -18.11 -16.00 -13.19
CA THR A 281 -19.56 -16.10 -12.94
C THR A 281 -19.96 -15.30 -11.69
N ALA A 282 -19.18 -15.38 -10.61
CA ALA A 282 -19.43 -14.62 -9.38
C ALA A 282 -19.41 -13.09 -9.62
N ILE A 283 -18.53 -12.61 -10.49
CA ILE A 283 -18.48 -11.19 -10.90
C ILE A 283 -19.83 -10.68 -11.41
N VAL A 284 -20.57 -11.49 -12.18
CA VAL A 284 -21.89 -11.10 -12.69
C VAL A 284 -22.86 -10.86 -11.53
N SER A 285 -22.82 -11.70 -10.49
CA SER A 285 -23.64 -11.57 -9.27
C SER A 285 -23.26 -10.30 -8.48
N HIS A 286 -21.97 -10.02 -8.31
CA HIS A 286 -21.53 -8.82 -7.60
C HIS A 286 -21.89 -7.53 -8.36
N LEU A 287 -21.79 -7.52 -9.69
CA LEU A 287 -22.26 -6.39 -10.51
C LEU A 287 -23.78 -6.18 -10.40
N GLN A 288 -24.54 -7.27 -10.30
CA GLN A 288 -25.98 -7.20 -10.06
C GLN A 288 -26.28 -6.59 -8.68
N THR A 289 -25.52 -6.98 -7.65
CA THR A 289 -25.63 -6.39 -6.29
C THR A 289 -25.40 -4.87 -6.31
N ILE A 290 -24.41 -4.38 -7.08
CA ILE A 290 -24.20 -2.93 -7.28
C ILE A 290 -25.43 -2.28 -7.92
N ARG A 291 -25.96 -2.84 -9.01
CA ARG A 291 -27.09 -2.27 -9.73
C ARG A 291 -28.33 -2.17 -8.84
N GLU A 292 -28.62 -3.23 -8.09
CA GLU A 292 -29.72 -3.28 -7.14
C GLU A 292 -29.51 -2.27 -6.01
N GLY A 293 -28.32 -2.22 -5.42
CA GLY A 293 -28.00 -1.27 -4.35
C GLY A 293 -28.15 0.19 -4.78
N VAL A 294 -27.62 0.57 -5.96
CA VAL A 294 -27.80 1.92 -6.53
C VAL A 294 -29.28 2.22 -6.80
N THR A 295 -30.04 1.23 -7.28
CA THR A 295 -31.47 1.39 -7.55
C THR A 295 -32.24 1.64 -6.25
N SER A 296 -32.01 0.81 -5.21
CA SER A 296 -32.62 0.98 -3.89
C SER A 296 -32.28 2.34 -3.26
N LEU A 297 -31.02 2.78 -3.35
CA LEU A 297 -30.58 4.09 -2.84
C LEU A 297 -31.21 5.29 -3.57
N LYS A 298 -31.68 5.11 -4.80
CA LYS A 298 -32.38 6.15 -5.57
C LYS A 298 -33.88 6.18 -5.26
N SER A 299 -34.47 5.05 -4.89
CA SER A 299 -35.91 4.94 -4.62
C SER A 299 -36.30 5.29 -3.17
N MET A 300 -35.34 5.34 -2.24
CA MET A 300 -35.62 5.68 -0.85
C MET A 300 -35.97 7.17 -0.71
N PRO A 301 -37.10 7.53 -0.07
CA PRO A 301 -37.37 8.91 0.30
C PRO A 301 -36.31 9.34 1.32
N MET A 302 -35.77 10.56 1.20
CA MET A 302 -34.71 11.09 2.08
C MET A 302 -34.99 12.56 2.37
N GLY A 303 -35.15 12.93 3.64
CA GLY A 303 -35.47 14.29 4.08
C GLY A 303 -36.96 14.65 4.10
N GLU A 304 -37.85 13.74 3.74
CA GLU A 304 -39.31 13.95 3.70
C GLU A 304 -40.08 13.00 4.66
N GLU A 305 -39.36 12.16 5.40
CA GLU A 305 -39.92 11.08 6.20
C GLU A 305 -40.31 11.54 7.62
N THR A 306 -41.45 11.06 8.08
CA THR A 306 -41.86 11.18 9.48
C THR A 306 -40.90 10.41 10.39
N PRO A 307 -40.84 10.73 11.71
CA PRO A 307 -40.01 9.98 12.65
C PRO A 307 -40.22 8.46 12.63
N ASP A 308 -41.44 7.99 12.40
CA ASP A 308 -41.76 6.56 12.32
C ASP A 308 -41.26 5.94 11.01
N GLN A 309 -41.38 6.66 9.88
CA GLN A 309 -40.88 6.22 8.58
C GLN A 309 -39.35 6.12 8.53
N ARG A 310 -38.63 6.96 9.30
CA ARG A 310 -37.15 6.92 9.34
C ARG A 310 -36.60 5.61 9.85
N GLY A 311 -37.31 4.93 10.76
CA GLY A 311 -36.95 3.60 11.22
C GLY A 311 -36.99 2.57 10.09
N GLU A 312 -38.07 2.59 9.30
CA GLU A 312 -38.24 1.70 8.14
C GLU A 312 -37.21 1.99 7.04
N VAL A 313 -36.93 3.26 6.75
CA VAL A 313 -35.88 3.64 5.78
C VAL A 313 -34.51 3.21 6.28
N GLN A 314 -34.20 3.34 7.57
CA GLN A 314 -32.94 2.86 8.13
C GLN A 314 -32.81 1.33 7.98
N VAL A 315 -33.86 0.57 8.26
CA VAL A 315 -33.85 -0.90 8.07
C VAL A 315 -33.56 -1.24 6.61
N ALA A 316 -34.24 -0.58 5.67
CA ALA A 316 -34.02 -0.83 4.24
C ALA A 316 -32.60 -0.42 3.79
N LEU A 317 -32.04 0.68 4.30
CA LEU A 317 -30.65 1.06 4.06
C LEU A 317 -29.67 0.02 4.59
N ASP A 318 -29.89 -0.46 5.81
CA ASP A 318 -29.05 -1.45 6.48
C ASP A 318 -29.01 -2.77 5.70
N GLU A 319 -30.17 -3.25 5.23
CA GLU A 319 -30.26 -4.48 4.41
C GLU A 319 -29.47 -4.36 3.11
N VAL A 320 -29.57 -3.21 2.42
CA VAL A 320 -28.80 -2.97 1.19
C VAL A 320 -27.30 -2.89 1.52
N ALA A 321 -26.94 -2.23 2.63
CA ALA A 321 -25.56 -2.10 3.06
C ALA A 321 -24.93 -3.47 3.40
N ASP A 322 -25.68 -4.36 4.04
CA ASP A 322 -25.22 -5.71 4.37
C ASP A 322 -24.97 -6.54 3.10
N ARG A 323 -25.88 -6.49 2.12
CA ARG A 323 -25.68 -7.17 0.82
C ARG A 323 -24.42 -6.68 0.09
N ILE A 324 -24.19 -5.36 0.06
CA ILE A 324 -22.97 -4.78 -0.55
C ILE A 324 -21.72 -5.25 0.21
N LYS A 325 -21.75 -5.24 1.55
CA LYS A 325 -20.63 -5.69 2.37
C LYS A 325 -20.33 -7.17 2.20
N GLU A 326 -21.34 -8.01 2.06
CA GLU A 326 -21.15 -9.44 1.79
C GLU A 326 -20.53 -9.66 0.42
N ALA A 327 -21.09 -9.05 -0.63
CA ALA A 327 -20.51 -9.14 -1.97
C ALA A 327 -19.05 -8.66 -2.00
N ARG A 328 -18.70 -7.64 -1.21
CA ARG A 328 -17.31 -7.19 -1.06
C ARG A 328 -16.43 -8.25 -0.43
N ARG A 329 -16.85 -8.85 0.68
CA ARG A 329 -16.07 -9.88 1.36
C ARG A 329 -15.86 -11.10 0.47
N GLU A 330 -16.91 -11.54 -0.22
CA GLU A 330 -16.84 -12.64 -1.19
C GLU A 330 -15.85 -12.33 -2.32
N ALA A 331 -16.00 -11.18 -2.99
CA ALA A 331 -15.11 -10.78 -4.07
C ALA A 331 -13.65 -10.64 -3.60
N ALA A 332 -13.45 -10.05 -2.42
CA ALA A 332 -12.13 -9.87 -1.80
C ALA A 332 -11.50 -11.20 -1.36
N ALA A 333 -12.29 -12.18 -0.94
CA ALA A 333 -11.82 -13.51 -0.56
C ALA A 333 -11.44 -14.33 -1.80
N GLN A 334 -12.30 -14.32 -2.83
CA GLN A 334 -12.05 -15.03 -4.09
C GLN A 334 -10.80 -14.48 -4.80
N SER A 335 -10.68 -13.15 -4.90
CA SER A 335 -9.49 -12.53 -5.51
C SER A 335 -8.21 -12.91 -4.76
N ARG A 336 -8.20 -12.81 -3.42
CA ARG A 336 -7.05 -13.24 -2.60
C ARG A 336 -6.72 -14.72 -2.75
N ALA A 337 -7.72 -15.60 -2.84
CA ALA A 337 -7.51 -17.02 -3.05
C ALA A 337 -6.86 -17.30 -4.42
N LEU A 338 -7.29 -16.59 -5.48
CA LEU A 338 -6.68 -16.69 -6.80
C LEU A 338 -5.24 -16.18 -6.79
N ILE A 339 -4.96 -15.01 -6.20
CA ILE A 339 -3.60 -14.45 -6.08
C ILE A 339 -2.66 -15.45 -5.39
N ARG A 340 -3.07 -16.00 -4.24
CA ARG A 340 -2.26 -16.99 -3.51
C ARG A 340 -1.93 -18.21 -4.35
N ARG A 341 -2.79 -18.58 -5.31
CA ARG A 341 -2.57 -19.68 -6.24
C ARG A 341 -1.63 -19.32 -7.38
N ILE A 342 -1.72 -18.10 -7.92
CA ILE A 342 -1.00 -17.69 -9.14
C ILE A 342 0.31 -16.94 -8.86
N GLY A 343 0.52 -16.41 -7.65
CA GLY A 343 1.63 -15.52 -7.32
C GLY A 343 1.38 -14.08 -7.80
N ARG A 344 1.98 -13.10 -7.12
CA ARG A 344 1.88 -11.68 -7.54
C ARG A 344 2.69 -11.45 -8.80
N PHE A 345 3.99 -11.75 -8.75
CA PHE A 345 4.85 -11.74 -9.93
C PHE A 345 4.82 -13.09 -10.64
N GLN A 346 4.73 -13.07 -11.96
CA GLN A 346 4.79 -14.24 -12.81
C GLN A 346 5.90 -14.09 -13.83
N ASP A 347 6.79 -15.09 -13.91
CA ASP A 347 7.74 -15.18 -15.01
C ASP A 347 6.98 -15.40 -16.33
N VAL A 348 7.00 -14.38 -17.19
CA VAL A 348 6.34 -14.37 -18.49
C VAL A 348 7.33 -14.46 -19.64
N THR A 349 8.63 -14.54 -19.37
CA THR A 349 9.74 -14.46 -20.36
C THR A 349 9.46 -15.29 -21.62
N THR A 350 9.12 -16.57 -21.43
CA THR A 350 8.81 -17.49 -22.54
C THR A 350 7.43 -17.27 -23.16
N LYS A 351 6.45 -16.78 -22.40
CA LYS A 351 5.08 -16.50 -22.88
C LYS A 351 5.05 -15.30 -23.81
N VAL A 352 5.96 -14.34 -23.60
CA VAL A 352 6.06 -13.13 -24.41
C VAL A 352 7.15 -13.24 -25.48
N ASP A 353 7.61 -14.45 -25.84
CA ASP A 353 8.65 -14.67 -26.87
C ASP A 353 9.98 -13.91 -26.61
N LEU A 354 10.34 -13.68 -25.35
CA LEU A 354 11.55 -12.92 -24.99
C LEU A 354 12.74 -13.87 -24.77
N ASP A 355 13.73 -13.83 -25.67
CA ASP A 355 14.96 -14.62 -25.59
C ASP A 355 16.15 -13.76 -25.16
N ILE A 356 16.32 -13.64 -23.85
CA ILE A 356 17.32 -12.77 -23.21
C ILE A 356 18.33 -13.57 -22.41
N ASP A 357 19.55 -13.03 -22.34
CA ASP A 357 20.53 -13.37 -21.32
C ASP A 357 20.52 -12.31 -20.21
N GLY A 358 21.13 -12.62 -19.07
CA GLY A 358 21.29 -11.63 -18.00
C GLY A 358 22.26 -10.53 -18.43
N GLY A 359 22.22 -9.39 -17.75
CA GLY A 359 23.12 -8.27 -18.03
C GLY A 359 22.42 -6.93 -17.83
N ALA A 360 23.08 -5.85 -18.23
CA ALA A 360 22.48 -4.53 -18.25
C ALA A 360 21.18 -4.51 -19.07
N SER A 361 20.19 -3.78 -18.56
CA SER A 361 18.88 -3.64 -19.20
C SER A 361 18.36 -2.22 -19.17
N ALA A 362 17.79 -1.77 -20.28
CA ALA A 362 17.20 -0.45 -20.40
C ALA A 362 15.83 -0.52 -21.08
N TRP A 363 14.81 -0.03 -20.38
CA TRP A 363 13.48 0.20 -20.93
C TRP A 363 13.41 1.56 -21.62
N GLY A 364 12.68 1.64 -22.73
CA GLY A 364 12.39 2.89 -23.42
C GLY A 364 11.58 2.66 -24.69
N ASP A 365 10.60 3.52 -24.97
CA ASP A 365 9.81 3.48 -26.21
C ASP A 365 10.64 4.09 -27.37
N TYR A 366 11.58 3.31 -27.93
CA TYR A 366 12.49 3.83 -28.96
C TYR A 366 11.77 4.13 -30.28
N ASN A 367 10.57 3.57 -30.48
CA ASN A 367 9.86 3.62 -31.75
C ASN A 367 8.66 4.62 -31.74
N GLY A 368 8.27 5.09 -30.55
CA GLY A 368 7.24 6.09 -30.32
C GLY A 368 5.81 5.57 -30.45
N ASP A 369 5.58 4.25 -30.30
CA ASP A 369 4.24 3.65 -30.41
C ASP A 369 3.45 3.64 -29.09
N GLY A 370 4.04 4.20 -28.02
CA GLY A 370 3.44 4.34 -26.71
C GLY A 370 3.62 3.11 -25.80
N LEU A 371 4.33 2.09 -26.27
CA LEU A 371 4.68 0.90 -25.48
C LEU A 371 6.19 0.88 -25.24
N VAL A 372 6.59 0.57 -24.02
CA VAL A 372 8.01 0.45 -23.70
C VAL A 372 8.65 -0.72 -24.43
N ASP A 373 9.76 -0.45 -25.08
CA ASP A 373 10.64 -1.43 -25.70
C ASP A 373 11.85 -1.71 -24.80
N LEU A 374 12.67 -2.69 -25.19
CA LEU A 374 13.71 -3.21 -24.32
C LEU A 374 15.06 -3.38 -25.04
N ASN A 375 16.15 -2.91 -24.43
CA ASN A 375 17.52 -3.35 -24.74
C ASN A 375 18.05 -4.17 -23.56
N VAL A 376 18.40 -5.43 -23.81
CA VAL A 376 19.08 -6.29 -22.84
C VAL A 376 20.37 -6.78 -23.43
N ASN A 377 21.48 -6.42 -22.78
CA ASN A 377 22.82 -6.86 -23.15
C ASN A 377 23.13 -6.66 -24.66
N GLY A 378 22.56 -5.60 -25.26
CA GLY A 378 22.74 -5.24 -26.66
C GLY A 378 21.65 -5.74 -27.61
N LYS A 379 20.83 -6.72 -27.21
CA LYS A 379 19.69 -7.15 -28.01
C LYS A 379 18.52 -6.19 -27.82
N VAL A 380 18.05 -5.58 -28.91
CA VAL A 380 16.90 -4.67 -28.91
C VAL A 380 15.65 -5.44 -29.29
N PHE A 381 14.64 -5.37 -28.44
CA PHE A 381 13.35 -6.01 -28.60
C PHE A 381 12.26 -4.97 -28.72
N ARG A 382 11.45 -5.12 -29.77
CA ARG A 382 10.19 -4.39 -29.90
C ARG A 382 9.09 -5.08 -29.10
N ASN A 383 8.34 -4.32 -28.32
CA ASN A 383 7.10 -4.73 -27.69
C ASN A 383 5.95 -4.69 -28.70
N LEU A 384 5.27 -5.82 -28.88
CA LEU A 384 4.15 -5.96 -29.80
C LEU A 384 2.86 -6.05 -28.98
N SER A 385 2.30 -4.88 -28.68
CA SER A 385 1.00 -4.71 -28.03
C SER A 385 0.92 -5.24 -26.59
N GLY A 386 2.03 -5.28 -25.85
CA GLY A 386 2.08 -5.84 -24.49
C GLY A 386 1.95 -7.37 -24.45
N LEU A 387 1.91 -8.04 -25.60
CA LEU A 387 1.64 -9.48 -25.67
C LEU A 387 2.89 -10.33 -25.93
N ARG A 388 3.84 -9.78 -26.69
CA ARG A 388 5.07 -10.48 -27.09
C ARG A 388 6.16 -9.49 -27.49
N PHE A 389 7.40 -9.94 -27.46
CA PHE A 389 8.56 -9.22 -27.92
C PHE A 389 9.09 -9.82 -29.22
N LYS A 390 9.74 -8.98 -30.02
CA LYS A 390 10.48 -9.41 -31.21
C LYS A 390 11.84 -8.72 -31.22
N GLN A 391 12.92 -9.49 -31.28
CA GLN A 391 14.24 -8.91 -31.49
C GLN A 391 14.29 -8.23 -32.87
N VAL A 392 14.70 -6.97 -32.92
CA VAL A 392 14.75 -6.15 -34.14
C VAL A 392 16.15 -5.67 -34.49
N ALA A 393 17.03 -5.55 -33.50
CA ALA A 393 18.40 -5.11 -33.70
C ALA A 393 19.35 -5.72 -32.65
N GLU A 394 20.64 -5.61 -32.91
CA GLU A 394 21.71 -5.90 -31.95
C GLU A 394 22.64 -4.69 -31.93
N ILE A 395 22.52 -3.89 -30.88
CA ILE A 395 23.37 -2.75 -30.57
C ILE A 395 24.23 -3.09 -29.35
N GLY A 396 25.02 -2.17 -28.83
CA GLY A 396 25.73 -2.42 -27.57
C GLY A 396 24.79 -2.40 -26.37
N ALA A 397 25.14 -3.04 -25.25
CA ALA A 397 24.40 -2.87 -24.00
C ALA A 397 24.40 -1.39 -23.62
N GLY A 398 23.24 -0.78 -23.41
CA GLY A 398 23.16 0.68 -23.42
C GLY A 398 21.97 1.25 -22.69
N VAL A 399 22.05 2.54 -22.40
CA VAL A 399 20.99 3.39 -21.84
C VAL A 399 20.43 4.31 -22.92
N TRP A 400 19.15 4.65 -22.81
CA TRP A 400 18.39 5.39 -23.82
C TRP A 400 18.24 6.87 -23.46
N ALA A 401 18.39 7.73 -24.47
CA ALA A 401 17.98 9.14 -24.46
C ALA A 401 17.76 9.61 -25.90
N ASP A 402 17.02 10.69 -26.12
CA ASP A 402 16.93 11.37 -27.42
C ASP A 402 18.06 12.40 -27.51
N PHE A 403 19.19 12.00 -28.10
CA PHE A 403 20.40 12.83 -28.11
C PHE A 403 20.30 13.98 -29.11
N ASP A 404 19.59 13.79 -30.22
CA ASP A 404 19.46 14.77 -31.29
C ASP A 404 18.13 15.54 -31.33
N ASN A 405 17.29 15.32 -30.32
CA ASN A 405 15.99 15.96 -30.11
C ASN A 405 15.02 15.74 -31.27
N ASP A 406 15.15 14.62 -31.99
CA ASP A 406 14.29 14.29 -33.13
C ASP A 406 12.98 13.56 -32.75
N GLY A 407 12.82 13.25 -31.46
CA GLY A 407 11.68 12.54 -30.88
C GLY A 407 11.86 11.03 -30.79
N ARG A 408 13.06 10.49 -31.07
CA ARG A 408 13.35 9.06 -31.04
C ARG A 408 14.50 8.77 -30.09
N LEU A 409 14.42 7.63 -29.40
CA LEU A 409 15.49 7.25 -28.48
C LEU A 409 16.69 6.68 -29.22
N ASP A 410 17.85 7.19 -28.85
CA ASP A 410 19.20 6.75 -29.20
C ASP A 410 19.80 5.94 -28.05
N ALA A 411 20.78 5.09 -28.36
CA ALA A 411 21.43 4.24 -27.36
C ALA A 411 22.90 4.57 -27.20
N TYR A 412 23.33 4.88 -25.98
CA TYR A 412 24.75 4.93 -25.63
C TYR A 412 25.21 3.63 -24.97
N HIS A 413 26.33 3.09 -25.46
CA HIS A 413 26.97 1.88 -24.97
C HIS A 413 28.33 2.21 -24.33
N TRP A 414 28.43 2.06 -23.01
CA TRP A 414 29.64 2.43 -22.24
C TRP A 414 30.84 1.50 -22.44
N ALA A 415 30.62 0.18 -22.59
CA ALA A 415 31.74 -0.77 -22.73
C ALA A 415 32.45 -0.63 -24.08
N GLY A 416 31.74 -0.18 -25.12
CA GLY A 416 32.30 0.14 -26.43
C GLY A 416 32.52 1.62 -26.70
N ASN A 417 32.17 2.50 -25.75
CA ASN A 417 32.11 3.96 -25.90
C ASN A 417 31.52 4.38 -27.26
N GLY A 418 30.26 4.01 -27.50
CA GLY A 418 29.63 4.22 -28.80
C GLY A 418 28.17 4.65 -28.68
N LEU A 419 27.79 5.65 -29.47
CA LEU A 419 26.41 6.10 -29.64
C LEU A 419 25.79 5.50 -30.91
N TYR A 420 24.63 4.87 -30.75
CA TYR A 420 23.78 4.41 -31.84
C TYR A 420 22.60 5.35 -31.98
N VAL A 421 22.55 6.07 -33.10
CA VAL A 421 21.48 7.02 -33.43
C VAL A 421 20.36 6.30 -34.17
N ASN A 422 19.12 6.49 -33.73
CA ASN A 422 17.92 5.93 -34.33
C ASN A 422 17.39 6.82 -35.45
N ARG A 423 17.67 6.43 -36.69
CA ARG A 423 17.20 7.13 -37.90
C ARG A 423 15.88 6.60 -38.42
N GLY A 424 15.41 5.48 -37.87
CA GLY A 424 14.20 4.79 -38.30
C GLY A 424 12.94 5.42 -37.73
N ASN A 425 11.80 4.83 -38.07
CA ASN A 425 10.53 5.06 -37.39
C ASN A 425 9.96 3.71 -36.95
N ALA A 426 8.76 3.70 -36.38
CA ALA A 426 8.06 2.48 -35.98
C ALA A 426 7.96 1.38 -37.05
N GLU A 427 8.18 1.67 -38.35
CA GLU A 427 8.17 0.70 -39.44
C GLU A 427 9.56 0.28 -39.93
N SER A 428 10.53 1.21 -40.03
CA SER A 428 11.80 0.99 -40.73
C SER A 428 13.03 0.74 -39.84
N LEU A 429 12.98 1.13 -38.55
CA LEU A 429 14.01 0.94 -37.51
C LEU A 429 15.46 0.79 -38.00
N GLU A 430 16.20 1.89 -37.98
CA GLU A 430 17.59 1.94 -38.42
C GLU A 430 18.46 2.56 -37.32
N PHE A 431 19.41 1.77 -36.80
CA PHE A 431 20.42 2.27 -35.87
C PHE A 431 21.77 2.39 -36.59
N ALA A 432 22.39 3.56 -36.51
CA ALA A 432 23.70 3.83 -37.08
C ALA A 432 24.65 4.39 -36.01
N ARG A 433 25.96 4.25 -36.20
CA ARG A 433 26.98 4.95 -35.37
C ARG A 433 27.58 6.15 -36.12
N PRO A 434 26.83 7.23 -36.41
CA PRO A 434 27.37 8.34 -37.18
C PRO A 434 28.22 9.30 -36.35
N VAL A 435 28.06 9.30 -35.02
CA VAL A 435 28.77 10.19 -34.10
C VAL A 435 30.04 9.54 -33.60
N THR A 436 31.17 10.24 -33.73
CA THR A 436 32.44 9.82 -33.15
C THR A 436 32.49 10.26 -31.69
N MET A 437 32.72 9.32 -30.79
CA MET A 437 32.86 9.59 -29.35
C MET A 437 34.29 10.05 -29.01
N PRO A 438 34.50 10.97 -28.05
CA PRO A 438 35.82 11.31 -27.55
C PRO A 438 36.47 10.10 -26.90
N ASP A 439 37.80 10.06 -26.94
CA ASP A 439 38.56 9.01 -26.26
C ASP A 439 38.34 9.11 -24.74
N LEU A 440 38.01 7.98 -24.12
CA LEU A 440 37.98 7.87 -22.66
C LEU A 440 39.41 7.79 -22.11
N PRO A 441 39.68 8.28 -20.88
CA PRO A 441 41.03 8.35 -20.28
C PRO A 441 41.84 7.05 -20.23
N ALA A 442 41.26 5.90 -20.59
CA ALA A 442 41.88 4.57 -20.53
C ALA A 442 42.55 4.07 -21.83
N GLY A 443 42.40 4.75 -22.98
CA GLY A 443 43.02 4.33 -24.25
C GLY A 443 42.42 3.04 -24.87
N ARG A 444 42.79 2.74 -26.13
CA ARG A 444 42.12 1.80 -27.07
C ARG A 444 42.03 0.30 -26.66
N GLU A 445 42.53 -0.15 -25.52
CA GLU A 445 42.41 -1.56 -25.07
C GLU A 445 41.15 -1.78 -24.22
N ILE A 446 39.99 -1.63 -24.87
CA ILE A 446 38.65 -1.58 -24.23
C ILE A 446 38.00 -2.98 -24.08
N SER A 447 38.74 -4.07 -24.30
CA SER A 447 38.11 -5.39 -24.46
C SER A 447 37.33 -5.90 -23.24
N TYR A 448 37.54 -5.36 -22.03
CA TYR A 448 36.63 -5.51 -20.88
C TYR A 448 36.82 -4.38 -19.83
N GLY A 449 35.99 -3.33 -19.89
CA GLY A 449 35.42 -2.71 -18.68
C GLY A 449 36.32 -1.90 -17.73
N THR A 450 36.90 -0.79 -18.20
CA THR A 450 37.32 0.30 -17.30
C THR A 450 36.21 1.31 -17.00
N ASN A 451 35.02 1.17 -17.59
CA ASN A 451 33.81 1.92 -17.24
C ASN A 451 32.68 0.92 -17.03
N ARG A 452 31.77 1.20 -16.10
CA ARG A 452 30.73 0.25 -15.69
C ARG A 452 29.31 0.77 -15.85
N SER A 453 29.15 2.07 -16.03
CA SER A 453 27.86 2.72 -16.06
C SER A 453 27.95 4.10 -16.71
N ALA A 454 26.81 4.59 -17.16
CA ALA A 454 26.66 5.94 -17.69
C ALA A 454 25.25 6.43 -17.40
N ASN A 455 25.10 7.74 -17.36
CA ASN A 455 23.84 8.44 -17.18
C ASN A 455 23.74 9.59 -18.18
N TRP A 456 22.53 9.80 -18.70
CA TRP A 456 22.19 10.93 -19.56
C TRP A 456 21.54 12.04 -18.73
N ALA A 457 21.89 13.30 -19.01
CA ALA A 457 21.17 14.49 -18.56
C ALA A 457 21.68 15.69 -19.38
N ASP A 458 20.95 16.81 -19.40
CA ASP A 458 21.47 18.09 -19.90
C ASP A 458 22.25 18.78 -18.76
N TYR A 459 23.57 18.59 -18.71
CA TYR A 459 24.37 19.03 -17.56
C TYR A 459 24.79 20.50 -17.65
N ASN A 460 24.73 21.09 -18.84
CA ASN A 460 25.09 22.50 -19.10
C ASN A 460 23.89 23.37 -19.49
N GLY A 461 22.66 22.84 -19.40
CA GLY A 461 21.42 23.57 -19.68
C GLY A 461 21.27 24.04 -21.13
N ASP A 462 21.92 23.37 -22.09
CA ASP A 462 21.91 23.78 -23.50
C ASP A 462 20.77 23.15 -24.33
N GLY A 463 19.97 22.31 -23.70
CA GLY A 463 18.80 21.63 -24.24
C GLY A 463 19.12 20.32 -24.95
N PHE A 464 20.36 19.83 -24.92
CA PHE A 464 20.75 18.54 -25.49
C PHE A 464 21.22 17.59 -24.40
N ALA A 465 20.93 16.30 -24.57
CA ALA A 465 21.38 15.28 -23.62
C ALA A 465 22.91 15.10 -23.71
N ASP A 466 23.57 15.23 -22.57
CA ASP A 466 24.98 14.95 -22.32
C ASP A 466 25.17 13.58 -21.63
N LEU A 467 26.43 13.14 -21.52
CA LEU A 467 26.77 11.87 -20.86
C LEU A 467 27.72 12.07 -19.69
N PHE A 468 27.37 11.49 -18.54
CA PHE A 468 28.32 11.23 -17.45
C PHE A 468 28.70 9.75 -17.45
N VAL A 469 29.98 9.43 -17.58
CA VAL A 469 30.50 8.06 -17.69
C VAL A 469 31.47 7.79 -16.56
N THR A 470 31.24 6.72 -15.80
CA THR A 470 32.09 6.38 -14.65
C THR A 470 33.45 5.83 -15.08
N GLY A 471 34.51 6.26 -14.39
CA GLY A 471 35.84 5.67 -14.49
C GLY A 471 36.04 4.61 -13.41
N TYR A 472 36.17 3.36 -13.80
CA TYR A 472 36.45 2.20 -12.93
C TYR A 472 37.97 1.91 -12.87
N GLU A 473 38.38 0.67 -12.59
CA GLU A 473 39.79 0.23 -12.58
C GLU A 473 40.21 -0.52 -13.84
N GLY A 474 41.50 -0.42 -14.17
CA GLY A 474 42.17 -1.25 -15.18
C GLY A 474 42.93 -2.44 -14.58
N GLY A 475 43.71 -3.12 -15.42
CA GLY A 475 44.61 -4.19 -14.96
C GLY A 475 45.50 -3.74 -13.80
N GLY A 476 45.39 -4.42 -12.65
CA GLY A 476 46.11 -4.03 -11.42
C GLY A 476 45.35 -3.10 -10.46
N MET A 477 44.04 -2.90 -10.63
CA MET A 477 43.16 -2.14 -9.71
C MET A 477 43.42 -0.63 -9.69
N ALA A 478 44.04 -0.08 -10.74
CA ALA A 478 44.35 1.34 -10.83
C ALA A 478 43.09 2.14 -11.24
N PRO A 479 42.66 3.16 -10.45
CA PRO A 479 41.45 3.93 -10.73
C PRO A 479 41.59 4.87 -11.92
N TYR A 480 40.48 5.17 -12.60
CA TYR A 480 40.37 6.16 -13.67
C TYR A 480 39.56 7.40 -13.24
N HIS A 481 39.54 8.42 -14.11
CA HIS A 481 38.67 9.58 -13.93
C HIS A 481 37.28 9.27 -14.47
N ASP A 482 36.25 9.78 -13.81
CA ASP A 482 34.94 9.92 -14.40
C ASP A 482 35.03 10.92 -15.57
N THR A 483 34.20 10.75 -16.59
CA THR A 483 34.22 11.57 -17.80
C THR A 483 32.84 12.16 -18.07
N LEU A 484 32.78 13.47 -18.17
CA LEU A 484 31.65 14.19 -18.71
C LEU A 484 31.86 14.37 -20.23
N MET A 485 30.86 14.06 -21.02
CA MET A 485 30.84 14.30 -22.45
C MET A 485 29.68 15.24 -22.79
N LEU A 486 30.03 16.47 -23.12
CA LEU A 486 29.05 17.48 -23.52
C LEU A 486 28.72 17.36 -25.00
N SER A 487 27.44 17.27 -25.31
CA SER A 487 26.90 17.35 -26.66
C SER A 487 27.22 18.70 -27.27
N ARG A 488 27.47 18.72 -28.58
CA ARG A 488 27.64 19.94 -29.37
C ARG A 488 26.51 20.03 -30.36
N SER A 489 25.32 20.37 -29.86
CA SER A 489 24.07 20.43 -30.62
C SER A 489 23.84 19.16 -31.43
N ALA A 490 24.05 18.01 -30.78
CA ALA A 490 23.89 16.68 -31.34
C ALA A 490 24.76 16.31 -32.55
N GLN A 491 25.85 17.05 -32.81
CA GLN A 491 26.75 16.76 -33.93
C GLN A 491 28.01 15.99 -33.51
N SER A 492 28.45 16.20 -32.27
CA SER A 492 29.66 15.61 -31.69
C SER A 492 29.63 15.74 -30.17
N PHE A 493 30.59 15.10 -29.51
CA PHE A 493 30.82 15.27 -28.08
C PHE A 493 32.18 15.87 -27.79
N ALA A 494 32.26 16.70 -26.74
CA ALA A 494 33.49 17.15 -26.12
C ALA A 494 33.66 16.50 -24.74
N GLY A 495 34.71 15.70 -24.56
CA GLY A 495 34.99 15.01 -23.30
C GLY A 495 35.87 15.82 -22.34
N THR A 496 35.54 15.80 -21.06
CA THR A 496 36.37 16.33 -19.96
C THR A 496 36.35 15.38 -18.77
N THR A 497 37.43 15.35 -18.00
CA THR A 497 37.52 14.54 -16.78
C THR A 497 36.87 15.27 -15.61
N VAL A 498 36.09 14.56 -14.80
CA VAL A 498 35.50 15.08 -13.57
C VAL A 498 36.28 14.56 -12.37
N GLY A 499 36.68 15.46 -11.49
CA GLY A 499 37.29 15.11 -10.20
C GLY A 499 38.61 14.34 -10.27
N SER A 500 38.99 13.76 -9.12
CA SER A 500 40.15 12.90 -8.99
C SER A 500 39.82 11.44 -9.34
N ARG A 501 40.84 10.62 -9.60
CA ARG A 501 40.65 9.20 -9.95
C ARG A 501 39.98 8.43 -8.81
N ALA A 502 38.97 7.63 -9.13
CA ALA A 502 38.33 6.66 -8.23
C ALA A 502 37.91 5.41 -9.01
N ASN A 503 37.35 4.43 -8.29
CA ASN A 503 36.79 3.22 -8.90
C ASN A 503 35.26 3.37 -8.98
N GLY A 504 34.81 4.32 -9.79
CA GLY A 504 33.39 4.57 -10.05
C GLY A 504 32.77 3.36 -10.73
N ARG A 505 31.68 2.85 -10.14
CA ARG A 505 31.07 1.59 -10.55
C ARG A 505 29.61 1.77 -10.98
N GLY A 506 28.84 2.47 -10.17
CA GLY A 506 27.47 2.87 -10.50
C GLY A 506 27.34 4.38 -10.56
N VAL A 507 26.43 4.87 -11.41
CA VAL A 507 26.04 6.28 -11.47
C VAL A 507 24.53 6.39 -11.50
N THR A 508 24.01 7.42 -10.83
CA THR A 508 22.60 7.79 -10.77
C THR A 508 22.52 9.31 -10.61
N SER A 509 21.46 9.95 -11.10
CA SER A 509 21.38 11.41 -11.18
C SER A 509 20.06 11.96 -10.63
N CYS A 510 20.12 13.10 -9.94
CA CYS A 510 18.95 13.75 -9.36
C CYS A 510 19.22 15.24 -9.15
N ASP A 511 18.21 16.08 -9.35
CA ASP A 511 18.18 17.44 -8.80
C ASP A 511 17.79 17.33 -7.31
N PHE A 512 18.77 17.06 -6.45
CA PHE A 512 18.51 16.70 -5.04
C PHE A 512 18.30 17.92 -4.14
N ASP A 513 18.71 19.10 -4.59
CA ASP A 513 18.60 20.37 -3.86
C ASP A 513 17.65 21.39 -4.51
N GLU A 514 16.85 20.93 -5.48
CA GLU A 514 15.76 21.66 -6.13
C GLU A 514 16.21 22.97 -6.80
N ASP A 515 17.46 23.06 -7.28
CA ASP A 515 17.98 24.24 -7.95
C ASP A 515 17.71 24.25 -9.47
N GLY A 516 17.25 23.11 -10.00
CA GLY A 516 16.86 22.93 -11.40
C GLY A 516 17.96 22.36 -12.28
N ASP A 517 19.13 22.06 -11.71
CA ASP A 517 20.27 21.46 -12.38
C ASP A 517 20.44 19.99 -11.93
N ILE A 518 20.93 19.13 -12.82
CA ILE A 518 21.05 17.70 -12.51
C ILE A 518 22.39 17.37 -11.88
N ASP A 519 22.33 16.85 -10.65
CA ASP A 519 23.49 16.38 -9.90
C ASP A 519 23.77 14.89 -10.14
N VAL A 520 24.97 14.46 -9.77
CA VAL A 520 25.45 13.11 -10.03
C VAL A 520 25.94 12.43 -8.76
N TYR A 521 25.40 11.24 -8.47
CA TYR A 521 25.91 10.38 -7.42
C TYR A 521 26.69 9.19 -8.01
N VAL A 522 27.94 9.05 -7.61
CA VAL A 522 28.83 7.97 -8.05
C VAL A 522 29.09 7.00 -6.90
N SER A 523 28.70 5.74 -7.12
CA SER A 523 29.00 4.62 -6.24
C SER A 523 30.43 4.13 -6.50
N ASN A 524 31.31 4.31 -5.52
CA ASN A 524 32.72 3.96 -5.62
C ASN A 524 33.02 2.59 -4.97
N TYR A 525 33.87 1.83 -5.65
CA TYR A 525 34.38 0.56 -5.16
C TYR A 525 35.74 0.72 -4.45
N ARG A 526 36.26 -0.37 -3.87
CA ARG A 526 37.60 -0.44 -3.22
C ARG A 526 37.75 0.39 -1.93
N LEU A 527 36.74 0.38 -1.06
CA LEU A 527 36.79 1.09 0.24
C LEU A 527 36.99 2.61 0.07
N GLN A 528 36.46 3.15 -1.02
CA GLN A 528 36.49 4.57 -1.32
C GLN A 528 35.12 5.17 -0.96
N PRO A 529 35.07 6.38 -0.39
CA PRO A 529 33.80 7.07 -0.18
C PRO A 529 33.10 7.31 -1.52
N ASN A 530 31.78 7.23 -1.53
CA ASN A 530 30.98 7.67 -2.66
C ASN A 530 31.09 9.18 -2.85
N ARG A 531 30.69 9.65 -4.04
CA ARG A 531 30.75 11.06 -4.42
C ARG A 531 29.36 11.53 -4.81
N LEU A 532 29.04 12.74 -4.36
CA LEU A 532 27.86 13.49 -4.75
C LEU A 532 28.40 14.75 -5.39
N TRP A 533 28.30 14.82 -6.71
CA TRP A 533 28.72 15.93 -7.53
C TRP A 533 27.55 16.89 -7.67
N ARG A 534 27.59 17.99 -6.93
CA ARG A 534 26.66 19.10 -7.11
C ARG A 534 27.04 19.85 -8.39
N ASN A 535 26.11 19.98 -9.31
CA ASN A 535 26.26 20.75 -10.54
C ASN A 535 25.93 22.23 -10.28
N ASP A 536 26.45 23.14 -11.12
CA ASP A 536 26.14 24.58 -11.06
C ASP A 536 25.36 25.07 -12.29
N GLY A 537 24.81 24.13 -13.06
CA GLY A 537 24.06 24.36 -14.31
C GLY A 537 24.93 24.60 -15.53
N GLU A 538 26.25 24.74 -15.37
CA GLU A 538 27.21 24.98 -16.45
C GLU A 538 28.18 23.80 -16.61
N ALA A 539 27.73 22.62 -16.16
CA ALA A 539 28.47 21.37 -16.10
C ALA A 539 29.79 21.44 -15.33
N SER A 540 29.81 22.25 -14.27
CA SER A 540 30.90 22.34 -13.32
C SER A 540 30.48 21.73 -11.98
N PHE A 541 31.27 20.76 -11.51
CA PHE A 541 30.87 19.86 -10.44
C PHE A 541 31.73 20.03 -9.18
N GLU A 542 31.06 20.18 -8.03
CA GLU A 542 31.68 20.14 -6.70
C GLU A 542 31.34 18.82 -5.98
N ASN A 543 32.33 18.10 -5.45
CA ASN A 543 32.04 16.93 -4.62
C ASN A 543 31.64 17.35 -3.20
N VAL A 544 30.34 17.27 -2.92
CA VAL A 544 29.74 17.68 -1.65
C VAL A 544 29.38 16.50 -0.73
N ALA A 545 29.70 15.25 -1.09
CA ALA A 545 29.28 14.06 -0.33
C ALA A 545 29.66 14.10 1.15
N ALA A 546 30.89 14.51 1.47
CA ALA A 546 31.35 14.56 2.85
C ALA A 546 30.67 15.69 3.64
N SER A 547 30.45 16.86 3.03
CA SER A 547 29.84 18.01 3.68
C SER A 547 28.32 17.81 3.88
N HIS A 548 27.67 17.00 3.04
CA HIS A 548 26.24 16.73 3.09
C HIS A 548 25.88 15.37 3.71
N GLY A 549 26.84 14.60 4.20
CA GLY A 549 26.55 13.29 4.81
C GLY A 549 26.20 12.18 3.80
N ALA A 550 26.44 12.42 2.52
CA ALA A 550 26.10 11.52 1.41
C ALA A 550 27.25 10.55 1.04
N THR A 551 28.21 10.25 1.92
CA THR A 551 29.29 9.32 1.54
C THR A 551 28.84 7.87 1.48
N GLY A 552 27.70 7.53 2.10
CA GLY A 552 27.16 6.17 2.14
C GLY A 552 28.00 5.17 2.95
N GLY A 553 29.03 5.66 3.65
CA GLY A 553 30.05 4.87 4.33
C GLY A 553 31.30 4.62 3.47
N ASN A 554 32.46 4.45 4.10
CA ASN A 554 33.73 4.14 3.41
C ASN A 554 33.83 2.63 3.07
N GLY A 555 32.92 2.14 2.22
CA GLY A 555 32.76 0.73 1.88
C GLY A 555 33.02 0.40 0.41
N HIS A 556 32.56 -0.75 -0.04
CA HIS A 556 32.46 -1.04 -1.47
C HIS A 556 31.03 -0.76 -1.92
N SER A 557 30.80 0.26 -2.73
CA SER A 557 29.47 0.51 -3.29
C SER A 557 29.41 0.07 -4.76
N ILE A 558 28.27 -0.49 -5.17
CA ILE A 558 28.05 -0.95 -6.56
C ILE A 558 27.05 -0.04 -7.27
N GLY A 559 25.91 0.25 -6.63
CA GLY A 559 24.92 1.18 -7.14
C GLY A 559 24.19 1.88 -6.00
N ALA A 560 23.46 2.92 -6.35
CA ALA A 560 22.58 3.66 -5.47
C ALA A 560 21.28 3.99 -6.24
N ALA A 561 20.23 4.36 -5.53
CA ALA A 561 18.95 4.75 -6.12
C ALA A 561 18.39 5.96 -5.38
N TRP A 562 17.95 6.95 -6.16
CA TRP A 562 17.19 8.11 -5.67
C TRP A 562 15.70 7.80 -5.59
N GLY A 563 15.02 8.38 -4.61
CA GLY A 563 13.57 8.33 -4.50
C GLY A 563 13.09 9.13 -3.29
N ASP A 564 11.90 9.71 -3.38
CA ASP A 564 11.18 10.27 -2.23
C ASP A 564 10.61 9.09 -1.41
N VAL A 565 11.36 8.63 -0.40
CA VAL A 565 11.12 7.34 0.28
C VAL A 565 10.11 7.49 1.42
N ASP A 566 10.04 8.66 2.05
CA ASP A 566 9.06 8.95 3.09
C ASP A 566 7.94 9.91 2.66
N ASN A 567 7.86 10.20 1.36
CA ASN A 567 6.79 10.97 0.72
C ASN A 567 6.64 12.39 1.29
N ASP A 568 7.78 13.03 1.60
CA ASP A 568 7.85 14.38 2.13
C ASP A 568 8.10 15.45 1.05
N GLY A 569 8.49 15.02 -0.16
CA GLY A 569 8.73 15.87 -1.31
C GLY A 569 10.21 16.01 -1.69
N ASP A 570 11.12 15.61 -0.82
CA ASP A 570 12.57 15.67 -1.05
C ASP A 570 13.10 14.29 -1.51
N PHE A 571 14.07 14.28 -2.44
CA PHE A 571 14.66 13.02 -2.88
C PHE A 571 15.67 12.47 -1.86
N ASP A 572 15.38 11.28 -1.34
CA ASP A 572 16.28 10.48 -0.51
C ASP A 572 17.18 9.58 -1.34
N LEU A 573 18.19 9.01 -0.68
CA LEU A 573 19.17 8.15 -1.31
C LEU A 573 19.31 6.80 -0.60
N PHE A 574 19.11 5.72 -1.33
CA PHE A 574 19.53 4.40 -0.88
C PHE A 574 20.90 4.04 -1.46
N VAL A 575 21.89 3.84 -0.57
CA VAL A 575 23.25 3.45 -0.97
C VAL A 575 23.39 1.93 -0.89
N GLY A 576 23.64 1.29 -2.03
CA GLY A 576 23.87 -0.14 -2.14
C GLY A 576 25.33 -0.53 -1.91
N ASN A 577 25.62 -1.07 -0.72
CA ASN A 577 26.95 -1.49 -0.34
C ASN A 577 27.15 -3.00 -0.48
N PHE A 578 28.15 -3.36 -1.26
CA PHE A 578 28.83 -4.65 -1.17
C PHE A 578 29.64 -4.65 0.14
N ALA A 579 29.19 -5.40 1.15
CA ALA A 579 29.67 -5.25 2.51
C ALA A 579 30.17 -6.58 3.07
N HIS A 580 31.50 -6.73 3.13
CA HIS A 580 32.10 -7.82 3.90
C HIS A 580 31.75 -7.69 5.40
N PRO A 581 31.84 -8.77 6.20
CA PRO A 581 31.59 -8.71 7.63
C PRO A 581 32.40 -7.57 8.31
N GLY A 582 31.69 -6.68 9.00
CA GLY A 582 32.28 -5.52 9.70
C GLY A 582 32.45 -4.25 8.85
N GLN A 583 32.07 -4.27 7.57
CA GLN A 583 32.04 -3.08 6.72
C GLN A 583 30.66 -2.38 6.77
N PRO A 584 30.58 -1.09 6.35
CA PRO A 584 29.31 -0.39 6.25
C PRO A 584 28.32 -1.15 5.37
N GLN A 585 27.14 -1.46 5.93
CA GLN A 585 26.05 -2.10 5.19
C GLN A 585 25.31 -1.09 4.31
N SER A 586 24.49 -1.58 3.40
CA SER A 586 23.58 -0.73 2.62
C SER A 586 22.66 0.06 3.54
N ARG A 587 22.31 1.28 3.14
CA ARG A 587 21.63 2.21 4.04
C ARG A 587 20.86 3.28 3.29
N PHE A 588 19.81 3.74 3.97
CA PHE A 588 19.06 4.92 3.56
C PHE A 588 19.69 6.17 4.16
N LEU A 589 19.79 7.19 3.32
CA LEU A 589 20.20 8.54 3.65
C LEU A 589 19.00 9.43 3.34
N GLU A 590 18.38 9.96 4.38
CA GLU A 590 17.21 10.83 4.26
C GLU A 590 17.64 12.26 3.98
N ASN A 591 17.12 12.86 2.93
CA ASN A 591 17.29 14.27 2.65
C ASN A 591 16.45 15.09 3.63
N ARG A 592 17.08 16.05 4.31
CA ARG A 592 16.39 16.87 5.33
C ARG A 592 15.77 18.15 4.77
N GLY A 593 15.73 18.26 3.45
CA GLY A 593 15.16 19.35 2.70
C GLY A 593 15.90 20.67 2.84
N ALA A 594 15.32 21.70 2.22
CA ALA A 594 15.89 23.05 2.16
C ALA A 594 16.21 23.65 3.53
N ALA A 595 15.43 23.34 4.57
CA ALA A 595 15.65 23.85 5.92
C ALA A 595 16.97 23.36 6.55
N ALA A 596 17.49 22.25 6.06
CA ALA A 596 18.76 21.66 6.47
C ALA A 596 19.83 21.75 5.37
N ASP A 597 19.67 22.63 4.37
CA ASP A 597 20.59 22.77 3.24
C ASP A 597 20.77 21.44 2.49
N PHE A 598 19.67 20.69 2.36
CA PHE A 598 19.60 19.38 1.70
C PHE A 598 20.66 18.37 2.19
N ARG A 599 21.03 18.49 3.47
CA ARG A 599 21.96 17.54 4.12
C ARG A 599 21.24 16.25 4.44
N PHE A 600 21.97 15.15 4.28
CA PHE A 600 21.46 13.82 4.54
C PHE A 600 21.65 13.37 5.98
N ALA A 601 20.64 12.70 6.53
CA ALA A 601 20.71 11.96 7.78
C ALA A 601 20.75 10.45 7.52
N ASP A 602 21.71 9.76 8.14
CA ASP A 602 21.85 8.30 8.04
C ASP A 602 20.74 7.59 8.85
N ARG A 603 19.82 6.92 8.15
CA ARG A 603 18.73 6.13 8.74
C ARG A 603 19.13 4.66 8.97
N GLY A 604 20.32 4.25 8.55
CA GLY A 604 20.77 2.87 8.63
C GLY A 604 20.05 1.96 7.63
N THR A 605 19.87 0.69 7.96
CA THR A 605 19.37 -0.32 7.01
C THR A 605 17.85 -0.31 6.86
N CYS A 606 17.12 0.30 7.80
CA CYS A 606 15.66 0.39 7.77
C CYS A 606 14.92 -0.95 7.61
N GLY A 607 15.51 -2.06 8.05
CA GLY A 607 14.92 -3.41 7.90
C GLY A 607 15.43 -4.21 6.70
N VAL A 608 16.21 -3.60 5.80
CA VAL A 608 16.94 -4.32 4.76
C VAL A 608 17.95 -5.25 5.42
N ALA A 609 17.84 -6.55 5.13
CA ALA A 609 18.70 -7.58 5.70
C ALA A 609 20.12 -7.47 5.13
N TRP A 610 21.12 -7.96 5.87
CA TRP A 610 22.48 -8.01 5.34
C TRP A 610 22.66 -9.20 4.38
N GLN A 611 23.22 -8.93 3.20
CA GLN A 611 23.88 -9.90 2.34
C GLN A 611 25.20 -9.27 1.88
N GLU A 612 26.27 -10.06 1.86
CA GLU A 612 27.61 -9.56 1.54
C GLU A 612 27.69 -8.91 0.15
N SER A 613 27.02 -9.51 -0.84
CA SER A 613 27.24 -9.19 -2.24
C SER A 613 26.11 -8.38 -2.87
N TYR A 614 25.43 -7.53 -2.09
CA TYR A 614 24.44 -6.65 -2.69
C TYR A 614 25.05 -5.77 -3.79
N GLY A 615 24.29 -5.58 -4.86
CA GLY A 615 24.72 -4.94 -6.10
C GLY A 615 23.99 -3.63 -6.37
N THR A 616 23.21 -3.63 -7.45
CA THR A 616 22.38 -2.50 -7.87
C THR A 616 21.02 -2.53 -7.16
N PRO A 617 20.64 -1.47 -6.43
CA PRO A 617 19.26 -1.25 -5.98
C PRO A 617 18.39 -0.65 -7.09
N ALA A 618 17.08 -0.89 -7.05
CA ALA A 618 16.10 -0.25 -7.91
C ALA A 618 14.83 0.05 -7.10
N LEU A 619 14.48 1.33 -7.00
CA LEU A 619 13.27 1.78 -6.30
C LEU A 619 12.08 1.85 -7.28
N ALA A 620 10.90 1.39 -6.84
CA ALA A 620 9.64 1.46 -7.57
C ALA A 620 8.47 1.19 -6.63
N ASP A 621 7.31 1.77 -6.91
CA ASP A 621 6.05 1.51 -6.19
C ASP A 621 5.35 0.29 -6.83
N TYR A 622 5.74 -0.93 -6.45
CA TYR A 622 5.28 -2.14 -7.16
C TYR A 622 3.87 -2.55 -6.75
N ASP A 623 3.35 -2.07 -5.62
CA ASP A 623 1.98 -2.37 -5.19
C ASP A 623 1.00 -1.19 -5.28
N ASN A 624 1.42 -0.12 -5.94
CA ASN A 624 0.66 1.08 -6.24
C ASN A 624 0.10 1.74 -4.96
N ASP A 625 0.73 1.57 -3.80
CA ASP A 625 0.26 2.14 -2.54
C ASP A 625 0.73 3.58 -2.26
N GLY A 626 1.69 4.07 -3.08
CA GLY A 626 2.27 5.40 -3.03
C GLY A 626 3.70 5.40 -2.49
N ASP A 627 4.09 4.38 -1.74
CA ASP A 627 5.41 4.29 -1.14
C ASP A 627 6.40 3.61 -2.11
N LEU A 628 7.62 4.15 -2.24
CA LEU A 628 8.65 3.51 -3.06
C LEU A 628 9.22 2.28 -2.35
N ASP A 629 9.15 1.13 -3.00
CA ASP A 629 9.70 -0.15 -2.56
C ASP A 629 11.08 -0.41 -3.17
N LEU A 630 11.84 -1.33 -2.57
CA LEU A 630 13.22 -1.62 -2.97
C LEU A 630 13.37 -3.04 -3.49
N PHE A 631 13.71 -3.19 -4.77
CA PHE A 631 14.33 -4.42 -5.28
C PHE A 631 15.85 -4.29 -5.25
N PHE A 632 16.54 -5.30 -4.72
CA PHE A 632 17.97 -5.23 -4.49
C PHE A 632 18.69 -6.48 -4.97
N THR A 633 19.52 -6.30 -5.99
CA THR A 633 20.25 -7.38 -6.66
C THR A 633 21.47 -7.86 -5.87
N THR A 634 22.00 -9.03 -6.21
CA THR A 634 23.21 -9.59 -5.57
C THR A 634 24.15 -10.16 -6.62
N VAL A 635 25.45 -10.21 -6.35
CA VAL A 635 26.47 -10.53 -7.38
C VAL A 635 27.26 -11.81 -7.13
N TYR A 636 27.21 -12.38 -5.91
CA TYR A 636 27.84 -13.66 -5.59
C TYR A 636 26.86 -14.83 -5.70
N GLY A 637 27.33 -15.95 -6.25
CA GLY A 637 26.60 -17.21 -6.20
C GLY A 637 26.36 -17.67 -4.76
N GLY A 638 25.11 -17.95 -4.40
CA GLY A 638 24.67 -18.31 -3.05
C GLY A 638 23.95 -17.18 -2.29
N ASN A 639 24.12 -15.94 -2.74
CA ASN A 639 23.25 -14.82 -2.37
C ASN A 639 22.12 -14.68 -3.40
N HIS A 640 21.03 -14.02 -3.01
CA HIS A 640 19.85 -13.89 -3.85
C HIS A 640 19.32 -12.45 -3.87
N PRO A 641 18.91 -11.93 -5.03
CA PRO A 641 18.14 -10.69 -5.10
C PRO A 641 16.89 -10.76 -4.22
N ARG A 642 16.47 -9.62 -3.67
CA ARG A 642 15.32 -9.53 -2.77
C ARG A 642 14.44 -8.32 -3.07
N LEU A 643 13.15 -8.47 -2.85
CA LEU A 643 12.18 -7.38 -2.85
C LEU A 643 11.81 -7.02 -1.42
N TYR A 644 11.90 -5.75 -1.08
CA TYR A 644 11.51 -5.18 0.20
C TYR A 644 10.38 -4.19 -0.01
N ARG A 645 9.25 -4.41 0.67
CA ARG A 645 8.14 -3.46 0.68
C ARG A 645 8.39 -2.37 1.73
N ASN A 646 8.17 -1.12 1.38
CA ASN A 646 8.14 0.00 2.31
C ASN A 646 6.78 0.00 3.05
N ASP A 647 6.80 -0.24 4.36
CA ASP A 647 5.60 -0.22 5.21
C ASP A 647 5.37 1.18 5.84
N GLY A 648 6.05 2.20 5.33
CA GLY A 648 6.11 3.57 5.87
C GLY A 648 7.05 3.70 7.07
N ASP A 649 7.23 4.93 7.56
CA ASP A 649 8.07 5.25 8.73
C ASP A 649 9.48 4.62 8.67
N TRP A 650 10.08 4.60 7.47
CA TRP A 650 11.40 3.99 7.23
C TRP A 650 11.48 2.51 7.65
N GLN A 651 10.41 1.74 7.46
CA GLN A 651 10.37 0.29 7.73
C GLN A 651 10.24 -0.50 6.43
N PHE A 652 11.26 -1.28 6.10
CA PHE A 652 11.30 -2.15 4.93
C PHE A 652 11.20 -3.62 5.35
N ARG A 653 10.27 -4.34 4.72
CA ARG A 653 10.02 -5.75 5.00
C ARG A 653 10.31 -6.60 3.77
N ASP A 654 11.11 -7.65 3.94
CA ASP A 654 11.36 -8.64 2.88
C ASP A 654 10.04 -9.35 2.50
N VAL A 655 9.62 -9.16 1.26
CA VAL A 655 8.41 -9.75 0.67
C VAL A 655 8.75 -10.69 -0.48
N THR A 656 10.03 -11.06 -0.66
CA THR A 656 10.50 -11.83 -1.83
C THR A 656 9.70 -13.12 -2.05
N GLU A 657 9.43 -13.87 -0.98
CA GLU A 657 8.63 -15.09 -1.05
C GLU A 657 7.14 -14.81 -1.30
N GLU A 658 6.57 -13.84 -0.58
CA GLU A 658 5.17 -13.42 -0.71
C GLU A 658 4.85 -12.92 -2.13
N ALA A 659 5.80 -12.22 -2.75
CA ALA A 659 5.70 -11.66 -4.08
C ALA A 659 5.90 -12.70 -5.19
N GLY A 660 6.42 -13.90 -4.88
CA GLY A 660 6.70 -14.95 -5.86
C GLY A 660 8.06 -14.82 -6.57
N LEU A 661 9.00 -14.08 -6.00
CA LEU A 661 10.32 -13.80 -6.56
C LEU A 661 11.44 -14.69 -5.97
N THR A 662 11.11 -15.93 -5.62
CA THR A 662 12.11 -16.87 -5.07
C THR A 662 12.96 -17.53 -6.16
N GLY A 663 14.17 -17.98 -5.80
CA GLY A 663 15.05 -18.70 -6.71
C GLY A 663 15.69 -17.84 -7.81
N LEU A 664 15.76 -16.52 -7.60
CA LEU A 664 16.50 -15.61 -8.47
C LEU A 664 18.01 -15.85 -8.35
N GLY A 665 18.69 -15.88 -9.49
CA GLY A 665 20.14 -15.94 -9.57
C GLY A 665 20.76 -14.57 -9.35
N ALA A 666 22.00 -14.55 -8.86
CA ALA A 666 22.82 -13.35 -8.76
C ALA A 666 22.93 -12.64 -10.12
N THR A 667 22.78 -11.32 -10.12
CA THR A 667 22.74 -10.45 -11.28
C THR A 667 23.04 -8.99 -10.88
N TYR A 668 23.33 -8.13 -11.86
CA TYR A 668 23.25 -6.66 -11.72
C TYR A 668 21.96 -6.10 -12.33
N GLN A 669 21.23 -6.95 -13.06
CA GLN A 669 20.03 -6.60 -13.82
C GLN A 669 18.85 -6.33 -12.89
N ALA A 670 18.37 -5.10 -12.89
CA ALA A 670 17.12 -4.71 -12.26
C ALA A 670 16.61 -3.46 -12.97
N ALA A 671 15.46 -3.57 -13.63
CA ALA A 671 14.80 -2.45 -14.27
C ALA A 671 13.28 -2.62 -14.24
N TRP A 672 12.59 -1.54 -13.88
CA TRP A 672 11.14 -1.48 -13.75
C TRP A 672 10.50 -0.79 -14.97
N ALA A 673 9.39 -1.36 -15.44
CA ALA A 673 8.51 -0.74 -16.44
C ALA A 673 7.14 -1.41 -16.41
N ASP A 674 6.08 -0.72 -16.83
CA ASP A 674 4.77 -1.32 -17.06
C ASP A 674 4.68 -1.69 -18.55
N TYR A 675 5.06 -2.94 -18.89
CA TYR A 675 5.31 -3.32 -20.28
C TYR A 675 4.02 -3.63 -21.06
N ASP A 676 2.95 -4.01 -20.38
CA ASP A 676 1.65 -4.27 -21.01
C ASP A 676 0.63 -3.13 -20.83
N ASP A 677 1.08 -1.97 -20.33
CA ASP A 677 0.33 -0.72 -20.10
C ASP A 677 -0.94 -0.94 -19.27
N ASP A 678 -0.79 -1.78 -18.25
CA ASP A 678 -1.88 -2.19 -17.38
C ASP A 678 -1.87 -1.41 -16.04
N GLY A 679 -0.82 -0.64 -15.79
CA GLY A 679 -0.64 0.21 -14.61
C GLY A 679 0.10 -0.43 -13.45
N ASP A 680 0.53 -1.67 -13.58
CA ASP A 680 1.31 -2.37 -12.58
C ASP A 680 2.78 -2.40 -13.06
N LEU A 681 3.72 -1.95 -12.23
CA LEU A 681 5.13 -2.00 -12.61
C LEU A 681 5.65 -3.44 -12.63
N ASP A 682 6.20 -3.86 -13.77
CA ASP A 682 6.83 -5.14 -14.01
C ASP A 682 8.34 -5.08 -13.78
N LEU A 683 8.93 -6.24 -13.47
CA LEU A 683 10.34 -6.33 -13.10
C LEU A 683 11.12 -7.19 -14.10
N LEU A 684 12.17 -6.62 -14.69
CA LEU A 684 13.18 -7.37 -15.41
C LEU A 684 14.39 -7.61 -14.51
N THR A 685 14.69 -8.88 -14.22
CA THR A 685 15.84 -9.28 -13.39
C THR A 685 16.27 -10.70 -13.69
N SER A 686 17.56 -11.01 -13.46
CA SER A 686 18.11 -12.37 -13.53
C SER A 686 17.73 -13.12 -14.83
N ALA A 687 17.80 -12.42 -15.97
CA ALA A 687 17.44 -12.92 -17.31
C ALA A 687 15.96 -13.33 -17.46
N ARG A 688 15.06 -12.69 -16.71
CA ARG A 688 13.63 -12.97 -16.71
C ARG A 688 12.81 -11.69 -16.64
N LEU A 689 11.69 -11.68 -17.35
CA LEU A 689 10.63 -10.68 -17.22
C LEU A 689 9.52 -11.21 -16.31
N PHE A 690 9.28 -10.51 -15.21
CA PHE A 690 8.24 -10.81 -14.26
C PHE A 690 7.10 -9.80 -14.41
N ARG A 691 5.96 -10.27 -14.90
CA ARG A 691 4.75 -9.46 -14.92
C ARG A 691 4.14 -9.37 -13.51
N ASN A 692 3.88 -8.17 -13.04
CA ASN A 692 3.22 -7.88 -11.78
C ASN A 692 1.70 -7.90 -11.94
N ASN A 693 0.98 -8.08 -10.84
CA ASN A 693 -0.48 -8.04 -10.84
C ASN A 693 -0.95 -7.33 -9.57
N CYS A 694 -0.93 -6.01 -9.58
CA CYS A 694 -1.61 -5.22 -8.56
C CYS A 694 -3.12 -5.17 -8.87
N LEU A 695 -3.93 -5.39 -7.83
CA LEU A 695 -5.35 -5.65 -8.02
C LEU A 695 -6.27 -4.59 -7.45
N ARG A 696 -5.79 -3.75 -6.53
CA ARG A 696 -6.67 -2.98 -5.62
C ARG A 696 -6.38 -1.50 -5.56
N HIS A 697 -5.26 -1.06 -6.11
CA HIS A 697 -4.83 0.32 -6.00
C HIS A 697 -4.90 1.04 -7.34
N HIS A 698 -5.14 2.33 -7.25
CA HIS A 698 -5.17 3.24 -8.37
C HIS A 698 -3.75 3.67 -8.73
N TRP A 699 -3.57 4.08 -9.97
CA TRP A 699 -2.27 4.47 -10.47
C TRP A 699 -2.38 5.64 -11.45
N LEU A 700 -1.26 6.29 -11.72
CA LEU A 700 -1.13 7.28 -12.78
C LEU A 700 0.26 7.15 -13.42
N LYS A 701 0.31 7.07 -14.76
CA LYS A 701 1.54 7.23 -15.52
C LYS A 701 1.60 8.61 -16.16
N VAL A 702 2.73 9.29 -16.05
CA VAL A 702 2.96 10.64 -16.58
C VAL A 702 4.17 10.59 -17.51
N ARG A 703 3.91 10.66 -18.82
CA ARG A 703 4.95 10.80 -19.83
C ARG A 703 5.19 12.29 -20.11
N LEU A 704 6.36 12.79 -19.76
CA LEU A 704 6.75 14.16 -20.04
C LEU A 704 7.47 14.22 -21.39
N VAL A 705 7.28 15.32 -22.11
CA VAL A 705 7.93 15.57 -23.39
C VAL A 705 8.48 16.99 -23.37
N GLY A 706 9.80 17.08 -23.43
CA GLY A 706 10.50 18.37 -23.40
C GLY A 706 10.49 19.10 -24.75
N GLY A 707 11.19 20.22 -24.76
CA GLY A 707 11.19 21.24 -25.81
C GLY A 707 11.47 22.62 -25.21
N ASN A 708 11.61 23.65 -26.05
CA ASN A 708 11.86 25.02 -25.60
C ASN A 708 13.07 25.16 -24.65
N GLY A 709 14.18 24.48 -24.97
CA GLY A 709 15.41 24.47 -24.18
C GLY A 709 15.54 23.31 -23.17
N VAL A 710 14.58 22.38 -23.14
CA VAL A 710 14.68 21.11 -22.39
C VAL A 710 14.78 19.98 -23.40
N ASP A 711 15.63 18.98 -23.14
CA ASP A 711 15.78 17.79 -23.98
C ASP A 711 14.42 17.06 -24.18
N ARG A 712 14.24 16.34 -25.29
CA ARG A 712 12.93 15.75 -25.61
C ARG A 712 12.48 14.67 -24.64
N CYS A 713 13.40 13.97 -23.98
CA CYS A 713 13.10 13.01 -22.93
C CYS A 713 12.77 13.67 -21.58
N ALA A 714 13.01 14.98 -21.45
CA ALA A 714 12.82 15.76 -20.23
C ALA A 714 13.55 15.15 -19.03
N ILE A 715 14.78 14.68 -19.25
CA ILE A 715 15.56 14.01 -18.23
C ILE A 715 15.85 15.01 -17.11
N GLY A 716 15.57 14.59 -15.88
CA GLY A 716 15.66 15.47 -14.72
C GLY A 716 14.37 16.20 -14.34
N ALA A 717 13.34 16.18 -15.20
CA ALA A 717 12.03 16.73 -14.83
C ALA A 717 11.43 15.95 -13.64
N GLN A 718 10.93 16.70 -12.66
CA GLN A 718 10.26 16.17 -11.48
C GLN A 718 8.75 16.36 -11.60
N ALA A 719 7.98 15.38 -11.14
CA ALA A 719 6.54 15.47 -10.99
C ALA A 719 6.10 15.12 -9.57
N ARG A 720 5.15 15.88 -9.04
CA ARG A 720 4.62 15.76 -7.68
C ARG A 720 3.11 15.58 -7.70
N VAL A 721 2.62 14.64 -6.89
CA VAL A 721 1.19 14.44 -6.63
C VAL A 721 0.95 14.56 -5.13
N HIS A 722 0.13 15.53 -4.72
CA HIS A 722 -0.22 15.73 -3.32
C HIS A 722 -1.47 14.92 -2.97
N LEU A 723 -1.33 14.02 -1.99
CA LEU A 723 -2.42 13.26 -1.38
C LEU A 723 -2.56 13.68 0.10
N ASP A 724 -3.59 13.16 0.78
CA ASP A 724 -3.86 13.51 2.18
C ASP A 724 -2.68 13.12 3.10
N GLY A 725 -1.82 14.10 3.40
CA GLY A 725 -0.68 13.93 4.31
C GLY A 725 0.60 13.39 3.67
N ALA A 726 0.68 13.33 2.34
CA ALA A 726 1.85 12.85 1.61
C ALA A 726 2.05 13.64 0.29
N THR A 727 3.30 13.83 -0.11
CA THR A 727 3.68 14.31 -1.43
C THR A 727 4.42 13.18 -2.12
N LEU A 728 3.87 12.65 -3.21
CA LEU A 728 4.55 11.63 -4.00
C LEU A 728 5.41 12.35 -5.05
N THR A 729 6.73 12.17 -5.00
CA THR A 729 7.65 12.80 -5.97
C THR A 729 8.35 11.76 -6.83
N ARG A 730 8.45 12.01 -8.14
CA ARG A 730 9.15 11.16 -9.12
C ARG A 730 9.94 12.03 -10.09
N GLN A 731 11.09 11.55 -10.56
CA GLN A 731 11.95 12.25 -11.52
C GLN A 731 12.26 11.34 -12.70
N ILE A 732 12.39 11.91 -13.90
CA ILE A 732 12.88 11.18 -15.07
C ILE A 732 14.38 10.97 -14.90
N GLU A 733 14.81 9.71 -14.89
CA GLU A 733 16.21 9.31 -14.82
C GLU A 733 16.57 8.40 -16.01
N ALA A 734 17.67 8.72 -16.69
CA ALA A 734 18.14 7.96 -17.85
C ALA A 734 19.50 7.29 -17.56
N GLY A 735 19.42 6.12 -16.93
CA GLY A 735 20.58 5.33 -16.51
C GLY A 735 20.81 5.40 -15.01
N THR A 736 20.83 4.23 -14.37
CA THR A 736 20.94 4.07 -12.92
C THR A 736 21.78 2.85 -12.53
N GLY A 737 22.40 2.92 -11.35
CA GLY A 737 23.23 1.85 -10.80
C GLY A 737 24.38 1.38 -11.72
N GLU A 738 24.70 0.08 -11.68
CA GLU A 738 25.63 -0.53 -12.65
C GLU A 738 24.87 -0.88 -13.94
N ALA A 739 24.61 0.14 -14.76
CA ALA A 739 24.14 0.04 -16.14
C ALA A 739 22.72 -0.49 -16.38
N ASN A 740 21.75 -0.07 -15.56
CA ASN A 740 20.33 -0.32 -15.85
C ASN A 740 19.59 0.98 -16.16
N GLN A 741 18.37 0.89 -16.67
CA GLN A 741 17.48 2.03 -16.82
C GLN A 741 16.03 1.56 -16.72
N ASN A 742 15.30 2.18 -15.81
CA ASN A 742 13.85 2.05 -15.69
C ASN A 742 13.17 2.78 -16.85
N ASP A 743 11.86 2.56 -17.03
CA ASP A 743 11.05 3.37 -17.96
C ASP A 743 11.22 4.87 -17.66
N LEU A 744 11.31 5.68 -18.73
CA LEU A 744 11.35 7.14 -18.63
C LEU A 744 9.97 7.74 -18.28
N THR A 745 8.91 6.94 -18.34
CA THR A 745 7.57 7.34 -17.90
C THR A 745 7.46 7.28 -16.38
N LEU A 746 7.05 8.38 -15.75
CA LEU A 746 6.87 8.43 -14.31
C LEU A 746 5.62 7.64 -13.90
N HIS A 747 5.73 6.85 -12.85
CA HIS A 747 4.63 6.06 -12.30
C HIS A 747 4.35 6.45 -10.84
N PHE A 748 3.07 6.63 -10.54
CA PHE A 748 2.55 6.92 -9.21
C PHE A 748 1.51 5.87 -8.84
N GLY A 749 1.74 5.12 -7.77
CA GLY A 749 0.66 4.48 -7.03
C GLY A 749 -0.10 5.51 -6.22
N LEU A 750 -1.42 5.38 -6.22
CA LEU A 750 -2.33 6.32 -5.56
C LEU A 750 -3.14 5.62 -4.46
N GLY A 751 -2.77 4.38 -4.13
CA GLY A 751 -3.46 3.56 -3.15
C GLY A 751 -4.95 3.48 -3.45
N ARG A 752 -5.78 3.93 -2.51
CA ARG A 752 -7.24 3.93 -2.65
C ARG A 752 -7.82 5.24 -3.21
N HIS A 753 -6.98 6.21 -3.56
CA HIS A 753 -7.46 7.49 -4.09
C HIS A 753 -8.03 7.28 -5.50
N ASP A 754 -9.34 7.48 -5.66
CA ASP A 754 -10.08 7.20 -6.90
C ASP A 754 -10.59 8.47 -7.62
N ASP A 755 -10.28 9.64 -7.08
CA ASP A 755 -10.73 10.94 -7.57
C ASP A 755 -9.68 11.63 -8.46
N ARG A 756 -9.96 12.84 -8.95
CA ARG A 756 -8.98 13.57 -9.78
C ARG A 756 -7.77 14.02 -8.96
N VAL A 757 -6.57 13.82 -9.50
CA VAL A 757 -5.31 14.32 -8.95
C VAL A 757 -4.75 15.46 -9.81
N THR A 758 -4.01 16.37 -9.17
CA THR A 758 -3.21 17.39 -9.85
C THR A 758 -1.75 16.97 -9.79
N VAL A 759 -1.10 16.93 -10.95
CA VAL A 759 0.32 16.68 -11.10
C VAL A 759 1.00 18.04 -11.26
N GLU A 760 1.88 18.39 -10.33
CA GLU A 760 2.77 19.54 -10.45
C GLU A 760 4.09 19.08 -11.06
N ILE A 761 4.60 19.80 -12.05
CA ILE A 761 5.80 19.43 -12.81
C ILE A 761 6.80 20.56 -12.69
N VAL A 762 8.03 20.22 -12.32
CA VAL A 762 9.20 21.09 -12.40
C VAL A 762 10.10 20.54 -13.50
N TRP A 763 10.29 21.32 -14.55
CA TRP A 763 11.17 20.98 -15.66
C TRP A 763 12.61 21.39 -15.33
N PRO A 764 13.62 20.77 -15.96
CA PRO A 764 15.01 21.25 -15.91
C PRO A 764 15.08 22.75 -16.21
N GLY A 765 15.94 23.47 -15.47
CA GLY A 765 15.98 24.94 -15.50
C GLY A 765 14.82 25.63 -14.76
N GLY A 766 14.05 24.90 -13.95
CA GLY A 766 13.13 25.43 -12.94
C GLY A 766 11.75 25.88 -13.43
N ARG A 767 11.39 25.66 -14.71
CA ARG A 767 10.04 26.00 -15.21
C ARG A 767 9.00 25.12 -14.52
N ARG A 768 7.83 25.67 -14.16
CA ARG A 768 6.74 24.92 -13.50
C ARG A 768 5.49 24.83 -14.36
N GLN A 769 4.80 23.70 -14.28
CA GLN A 769 3.52 23.42 -14.96
C GLN A 769 2.64 22.55 -14.06
N ALA A 770 1.32 22.61 -14.23
CA ALA A 770 0.40 21.73 -13.49
C ALA A 770 -0.73 21.23 -14.40
N VAL A 771 -1.13 19.97 -14.19
CA VAL A 771 -2.24 19.34 -14.93
C VAL A 771 -3.12 18.52 -14.00
N THR A 772 -4.44 18.68 -14.09
CA THR A 772 -5.39 17.86 -13.34
C THR A 772 -5.98 16.77 -14.21
N THR A 773 -5.92 15.51 -13.76
CA THR A 773 -6.41 14.35 -14.50
C THR A 773 -7.17 13.37 -13.61
N LYS A 774 -7.83 12.37 -14.21
CA LYS A 774 -8.34 11.21 -13.48
C LYS A 774 -7.23 10.18 -13.28
N VAL A 775 -7.37 9.34 -12.26
CA VAL A 775 -6.51 8.15 -12.05
C VAL A 775 -6.79 7.03 -13.06
N ASP A 776 -6.03 5.94 -12.95
CA ASP A 776 -6.09 4.71 -13.76
C ASP A 776 -5.81 4.95 -15.25
N ARG A 777 -4.76 5.71 -15.55
CA ARG A 777 -4.41 6.05 -16.94
C ARG A 777 -2.99 6.55 -17.10
N THR A 778 -2.55 6.51 -18.34
CA THR A 778 -1.39 7.27 -18.83
C THR A 778 -1.84 8.65 -19.33
N ILE A 779 -1.07 9.69 -18.99
CA ILE A 779 -1.18 11.04 -19.56
C ILE A 779 0.15 11.43 -20.21
N ILE A 780 0.08 12.28 -21.24
CA ILE A 780 1.24 12.88 -21.90
C ILE A 780 1.17 14.38 -21.63
N VAL A 781 2.27 14.96 -21.18
CA VAL A 781 2.37 16.38 -20.88
C VAL A 781 3.55 16.96 -21.64
N GLU A 782 3.29 17.93 -22.51
CA GLU A 782 4.32 18.65 -23.24
C GLU A 782 4.62 19.96 -22.51
N ILE A 783 5.88 20.36 -22.48
CA ILE A 783 6.29 21.60 -21.82
C ILE A 783 5.60 22.83 -22.45
N GLY A 784 4.85 23.57 -21.62
CA GLY A 784 4.12 24.78 -22.03
C GLY A 784 2.73 24.56 -22.63
N SER A 785 2.20 23.33 -22.60
CA SER A 785 0.84 22.98 -23.06
C SER A 785 -0.29 23.48 -22.18
#